data_AF-A0A968VQL9-F1
#
_entry.id   AF-A0A968VQL9-F1
#
_cell.length_a   1.000
_cell.length_b   1.000
_cell.length_c   1.000
_cell.angle_alpha   90.00
_cell.angle_beta   90.00
_cell.angle_gamma   90.00
#
_symmetry.space_group_name_H-M   'P 1'
#
loop_
_entity.id
_entity.type
_entity.pdbx_description
1 polymer ?
#
loop_
_entity_poly.entity_id
_entity_poly.type
_entity_poly.pdbx_seq_one_letter_code
_entity_poly.pdbx_strand_id
1 'polypeptide(L)'
;MSLLDGLNPSQRQAVQAIDGAVLVLAGPGSGKTRVLTHRIAYLINEVGVDPFNILAVTFTNKAAREMRERLDALIGSGAAQALTVGTFHSICTRFLRRDITHLGRERDFAIYDSDDQDRLMRRVLRDLNLDEKKNPPRAIHAKISSAKNELVGPAEYARLNRSFFDEIVVRCYERYQALLRESNALDFDDILVETVRLFEQHPAVLERYQSRYVYLLVDEYQDTNRAQYVLVKQLAGKHQNLFVVGDEDQCLPAGTLVRTPTGEQPIESIAVGDRVLAGAGRGTVTPARVTKTRSRPYSGKLIRSTLASGRSFTATPNHMCFARLGLREDVHYVYLMYREDRGYRVGVAKGARSDGVRPYLQPGLQGRVTQERADKAWILKVCSTRGEAQIYEQYFSVTYGLPTTIFFNDGRGDMQITRAQIEWLYAQVSTRANATRLMQDLCLSAEHPHYRPSAIQGSEKPQRLTVHLTVFGGNAPSMAAPWYRHRVWLNTSDRMLEQQVLHNGSMTRPGKRQTWRIDDRTRILCVPHSLPSRLHTQSADAMSHVGQHSPPATSSLSSPQPTCDRQGLCRYGRMANSSMMRSWLLKRSITKALSTTSTLNTCIIISPTTLHYIIQSTAGAAQISVIFCSSSKIIQTRRLFCSSRIIAVHRAFWM
;
A
#
# COMPACT_ATOMS: atom_id res chain seq x y z
N MET A 1 13.63 21.06 25.09
CA MET A 1 14.40 20.70 23.87
C MET A 1 13.86 21.55 22.73
N SER A 2 14.73 22.14 21.92
CA SER A 2 14.33 22.93 20.75
C SER A 2 13.66 22.02 19.73
N LEU A 3 12.66 22.53 18.99
CA LEU A 3 12.01 21.80 17.88
C LEU A 3 12.99 21.43 16.76
N LEU A 4 14.17 22.04 16.72
CA LEU A 4 15.22 21.76 15.74
C LEU A 4 16.22 20.69 16.22
N ASP A 5 16.13 20.25 17.47
CA ASP A 5 17.03 19.25 18.03
C ASP A 5 16.81 17.88 17.38
N GLY A 6 17.90 17.26 16.95
CA GLY A 6 17.89 15.98 16.25
C GLY A 6 17.45 16.01 14.77
N LEU A 7 17.25 17.20 14.18
CA LEU A 7 17.15 17.38 12.73
C LEU A 7 18.54 17.65 12.12
N ASN A 8 18.82 17.06 10.96
CA ASN A 8 20.05 17.35 10.21
C ASN A 8 19.98 18.77 9.56
N PRO A 9 21.10 19.32 9.05
CA PRO A 9 21.12 20.68 8.50
C PRO A 9 20.07 20.94 7.41
N SER A 10 19.90 20.02 6.46
CA SER A 10 18.90 20.15 5.37
C SER A 10 17.46 20.09 5.90
N GLN A 11 17.19 19.24 6.89
CA GLN A 11 15.88 19.16 7.55
C GLN A 11 15.58 20.44 8.33
N ARG A 12 16.57 21.02 9.02
CA ARG A 12 16.43 22.31 9.71
C ARG A 12 16.11 23.42 8.73
N GLN A 13 16.87 23.51 7.63
CA GLN A 13 16.60 24.46 6.56
C GLN A 13 15.17 24.35 6.01
N ALA A 14 14.70 23.12 5.77
CA ALA A 14 13.33 22.89 5.30
C ALA A 14 12.26 23.28 6.35
N VAL A 15 12.52 23.05 7.64
CA VAL A 15 11.61 23.43 8.73
C VAL A 15 11.55 24.96 8.90
N GLN A 16 12.69 25.64 8.76
CA GLN A 16 12.82 27.08 8.98
C GLN A 16 12.43 27.94 7.76
N ALA A 17 12.22 27.35 6.59
CA ALA A 17 11.85 28.08 5.38
C ALA A 17 10.38 28.55 5.42
N ILE A 18 10.05 29.63 6.13
CA ILE A 18 8.66 29.97 6.48
C ILE A 18 7.79 30.32 5.26
N ASP A 19 8.19 31.34 4.52
CA ASP A 19 7.38 31.90 3.44
C ASP A 19 7.78 31.37 2.06
N GLY A 20 6.83 31.46 1.12
CA GLY A 20 7.01 31.07 -0.26
C GLY A 20 6.85 29.57 -0.52
N ALA A 21 6.95 29.21 -1.81
CA ALA A 21 6.79 27.83 -2.26
C ALA A 21 8.08 27.03 -2.03
N VAL A 22 7.97 25.92 -1.30
CA VAL A 22 9.09 25.05 -0.95
C VAL A 22 8.81 23.62 -1.41
N LEU A 23 9.72 23.07 -2.21
CA LEU A 23 9.73 21.66 -2.61
C LEU A 23 10.84 20.94 -1.86
N VAL A 24 10.48 19.98 -1.02
CA VAL A 24 11.44 19.09 -0.35
C VAL A 24 11.50 17.76 -1.07
N LEU A 25 12.59 17.56 -1.80
CA LEU A 25 12.92 16.29 -2.42
C LEU A 25 13.56 15.37 -1.38
N ALA A 26 12.86 14.31 -1.04
CA ALA A 26 13.23 13.45 0.07
C ALA A 26 12.99 11.98 -0.28
N GLY A 27 14.02 11.15 -0.09
CA GLY A 27 13.96 9.71 -0.32
C GLY A 27 13.18 8.94 0.75
N PRO A 28 12.95 7.62 0.59
CA PRO A 28 12.33 6.80 1.63
C PRO A 28 13.22 6.80 2.88
N GLY A 29 12.63 6.98 4.07
CA GLY A 29 13.38 6.96 5.33
C GLY A 29 14.22 8.21 5.63
N SER A 30 14.22 9.22 4.75
CA SER A 30 14.88 10.52 4.97
C SER A 30 14.20 11.41 6.03
N GLY A 31 13.05 10.97 6.56
CA GLY A 31 12.29 11.70 7.56
C GLY A 31 11.28 12.69 6.99
N LYS A 32 10.73 12.49 5.78
CA LYS A 32 9.68 13.33 5.15
C LYS A 32 8.59 13.79 6.13
N THR A 33 7.92 12.81 6.72
CA THR A 33 6.84 13.06 7.67
C THR A 33 7.35 13.76 8.93
N ARG A 34 8.60 13.52 9.35
CA ARG A 34 9.22 14.24 10.47
C ARG A 34 9.46 15.71 10.13
N VAL A 35 9.97 16.00 8.94
CA VAL A 35 10.16 17.38 8.45
C VAL A 35 8.81 18.10 8.41
N LEU A 36 7.77 17.48 7.86
CA LEU A 36 6.42 18.06 7.84
C LEU A 36 5.88 18.37 9.24
N THR A 37 5.96 17.41 10.17
CA THR A 37 5.42 17.62 11.52
C THR A 37 6.22 18.64 12.31
N HIS A 38 7.55 18.63 12.20
CA HIS A 38 8.41 19.63 12.84
C HIS A 38 8.20 21.03 12.24
N ARG A 39 7.97 21.13 10.93
CA ARG A 39 7.64 22.40 10.27
C ARG A 39 6.35 23.00 10.81
N ILE A 40 5.28 22.21 10.88
CA ILE A 40 4.01 22.67 11.44
C ILE A 40 4.20 23.12 12.89
N ALA A 41 4.92 22.33 13.70
CA ALA A 41 5.21 22.70 15.08
C ALA A 41 6.04 24.00 15.18
N TYR A 42 7.01 24.20 14.29
CA TYR A 42 7.84 25.40 14.23
C TYR A 42 7.01 26.64 13.84
N LEU A 43 6.14 26.52 12.84
CA LEU A 43 5.21 27.58 12.46
C LEU A 43 4.33 28.02 13.65
N ILE A 44 3.85 27.06 14.44
CA ILE A 44 2.97 27.35 15.58
C ILE A 44 3.75 27.95 16.75
N ASN A 45 4.79 27.26 17.23
CA ASN A 45 5.44 27.60 18.50
C ASN A 45 6.49 28.71 18.39
N GLU A 46 7.21 28.78 17.27
CA GLU A 46 8.35 29.70 17.11
C GLU A 46 7.97 30.92 16.26
N VAL A 47 7.15 30.73 15.23
CA VAL A 47 6.69 31.83 14.36
C VAL A 47 5.38 32.46 14.88
N GLY A 48 4.60 31.73 15.68
CA GLY A 48 3.33 32.23 16.23
C GLY A 48 2.15 32.16 15.25
N VAL A 49 2.20 31.25 14.27
CA VAL A 49 1.10 31.04 13.32
C VAL A 49 -0.06 30.32 14.01
N ASP A 50 -1.26 30.90 13.92
CA ASP A 50 -2.49 30.24 14.40
C ASP A 50 -2.69 28.89 13.68
N PRO A 51 -2.83 27.75 14.38
CA PRO A 51 -3.10 26.45 13.79
C PRO A 51 -4.32 26.42 12.86
N PHE A 52 -5.31 27.30 13.08
CA PHE A 52 -6.48 27.46 12.22
C PHE A 52 -6.12 27.83 10.77
N ASN A 53 -4.95 28.46 10.59
CA ASN A 53 -4.46 28.96 9.32
C ASN A 53 -3.60 27.95 8.54
N ILE A 54 -3.45 26.73 9.05
CA ILE A 54 -2.59 25.71 8.46
C ILE A 54 -3.45 24.54 7.93
N LEU A 55 -3.17 24.12 6.70
CA LEU A 55 -3.77 22.96 6.04
C LEU A 55 -2.69 21.92 5.72
N ALA A 56 -2.81 20.72 6.26
CA ALA A 56 -1.90 19.61 5.97
C ALA A 56 -2.63 18.45 5.27
N VAL A 57 -2.18 18.12 4.07
CA VAL A 57 -2.79 17.11 3.19
C VAL A 57 -1.87 15.90 3.07
N THR A 58 -2.45 14.71 3.19
CA THR A 58 -1.75 13.43 3.02
C THR A 58 -2.54 12.48 2.12
N PHE A 59 -1.92 11.41 1.61
CA PHE A 59 -2.62 10.47 0.73
C PHE A 59 -3.48 9.44 1.45
N THR A 60 -3.19 9.15 2.72
CA THR A 60 -3.89 8.08 3.45
C THR A 60 -4.42 8.56 4.78
N ASN A 61 -5.59 8.05 5.18
CA ASN A 61 -6.17 8.33 6.50
C ASN A 61 -5.23 7.93 7.64
N LYS A 62 -4.40 6.91 7.42
CA LYS A 62 -3.38 6.47 8.37
C LYS A 62 -2.28 7.53 8.52
N ALA A 63 -1.73 8.04 7.42
CA ALA A 63 -0.73 9.09 7.45
C ALA A 63 -1.28 10.36 8.12
N ALA A 64 -2.51 10.77 7.78
CA ALA A 64 -3.17 11.88 8.45
C ALA A 64 -3.28 11.68 9.98
N ARG A 65 -3.64 10.47 10.43
CA ARG A 65 -3.74 10.15 11.87
C ARG A 65 -2.37 10.13 12.55
N GLU A 66 -1.38 9.46 11.96
CA GLU A 66 -0.01 9.42 12.50
C GLU A 66 0.61 10.83 12.55
N MET A 67 0.33 11.66 11.54
CA MET A 67 0.75 13.07 11.53
C MET A 67 0.11 13.84 12.68
N ARG A 68 -1.20 13.67 12.92
CA ARG A 68 -1.87 14.29 14.08
C ARG A 68 -1.27 13.83 15.41
N GLU A 69 -1.08 12.52 15.60
CA GLU A 69 -0.50 11.96 16.83
C GLU A 69 0.91 12.52 17.10
N ARG A 70 1.72 12.70 16.05
CA ARG A 70 3.04 13.32 16.17
C ARG A 70 2.97 14.81 16.49
N LEU A 71 2.02 15.51 15.88
CA LEU A 71 1.81 16.93 16.16
C LEU A 71 1.36 17.15 17.60
N ASP A 72 0.39 16.39 18.09
CA ASP A 72 -0.04 16.44 19.50
C ASP A 72 1.13 16.29 20.48
N ALA A 73 2.11 15.44 20.15
CA ALA A 73 3.33 15.27 20.96
C ALA A 73 4.31 16.45 20.88
N LEU A 74 4.30 17.24 19.79
CA LEU A 74 5.22 18.35 19.55
C LEU A 74 4.68 19.71 20.00
N ILE A 75 3.38 19.96 19.84
CA ILE A 75 2.73 21.25 20.15
C ILE A 75 1.84 21.21 21.40
N GLY A 76 1.75 20.06 22.07
CA GLY A 76 0.89 19.86 23.24
C GLY A 76 -0.52 19.40 22.88
N SER A 77 -1.15 18.66 23.81
CA SER A 77 -2.45 18.03 23.60
C SER A 77 -3.56 19.04 23.34
N GLY A 78 -4.21 18.95 22.17
CA GLY A 78 -5.39 19.76 21.84
C GLY A 78 -5.14 20.83 20.77
N ALA A 79 -3.93 21.37 20.68
CA ALA A 79 -3.59 22.38 19.65
C ALA A 79 -3.69 21.81 18.22
N ALA A 80 -3.45 20.51 18.03
CA ALA A 80 -3.61 19.85 16.73
C ALA A 80 -5.09 19.68 16.31
N GLN A 81 -6.06 19.94 17.18
CA GLN A 81 -7.49 19.85 16.83
C GLN A 81 -7.95 21.07 16.02
N ALA A 82 -7.34 22.24 16.24
CA ALA A 82 -7.60 23.45 15.45
C ALA A 82 -7.03 23.36 14.03
N LEU A 83 -5.97 22.57 13.86
CA LEU A 83 -5.31 22.30 12.59
C LEU A 83 -6.18 21.45 11.65
N THR A 84 -6.26 21.83 10.38
CA THR A 84 -6.89 20.96 9.38
C THR A 84 -5.87 19.98 8.81
N VAL A 85 -5.84 18.75 9.35
CA VAL A 85 -5.07 17.63 8.79
C VAL A 85 -6.02 16.61 8.17
N GLY A 86 -5.75 16.15 6.95
CA GLY A 86 -6.58 15.12 6.34
C GLY A 86 -6.04 14.57 5.04
N THR A 87 -6.82 13.71 4.41
CA THR A 87 -6.63 13.36 3.00
C THR A 87 -7.32 14.35 2.08
N PHE A 88 -6.87 14.40 0.82
CA PHE A 88 -7.54 15.15 -0.25
C PHE A 88 -9.06 14.97 -0.22
N HIS A 89 -9.53 13.72 -0.23
CA HIS A 89 -10.95 13.40 -0.23
C HIS A 89 -11.66 13.85 1.04
N SER A 90 -11.07 13.65 2.23
CA SER A 90 -11.71 14.08 3.47
C SER A 90 -11.81 15.61 3.58
N ILE A 91 -10.82 16.33 3.07
CA ILE A 91 -10.79 17.79 3.07
C ILE A 91 -11.81 18.32 2.05
N CYS A 92 -11.79 17.82 0.82
CA CYS A 92 -12.74 18.16 -0.23
C CYS A 92 -14.19 17.85 0.19
N THR A 93 -14.43 16.68 0.79
CA THR A 93 -15.74 16.34 1.35
C THR A 93 -16.17 17.39 2.38
N ARG A 94 -15.30 17.80 3.30
CA ARG A 94 -15.61 18.85 4.29
C ARG A 94 -15.96 20.19 3.62
N PHE A 95 -15.28 20.54 2.52
CA PHE A 95 -15.57 21.76 1.77
C PHE A 95 -16.93 21.68 1.08
N LEU A 96 -17.18 20.58 0.36
CA LEU A 96 -18.45 20.35 -0.31
C LEU A 96 -19.63 20.26 0.67
N ARG A 97 -19.49 19.57 1.81
CA ARG A 97 -20.54 19.54 2.85
C ARG A 97 -20.95 20.93 3.32
N ARG A 98 -20.06 21.93 3.23
CA ARG A 98 -20.35 23.32 3.62
C ARG A 98 -20.93 24.13 2.46
N ASP A 99 -20.35 24.00 1.27
CA ASP A 99 -20.52 24.99 0.20
C ASP A 99 -20.97 24.41 -1.16
N ILE A 100 -21.26 23.11 -1.25
CA ILE A 100 -21.75 22.49 -2.50
C ILE A 100 -23.09 23.08 -2.97
N THR A 101 -23.84 23.74 -2.10
CA THR A 101 -25.08 24.45 -2.43
C THR A 101 -24.88 25.54 -3.48
N HIS A 102 -23.68 26.11 -3.58
CA HIS A 102 -23.35 27.06 -4.64
C HIS A 102 -23.40 26.41 -6.04
N LEU A 103 -23.13 25.11 -6.15
CA LEU A 103 -23.25 24.32 -7.38
C LEU A 103 -24.67 23.80 -7.65
N GLY A 104 -25.67 24.25 -6.87
CA GLY A 104 -27.05 23.79 -6.98
C GLY A 104 -27.22 22.31 -6.59
N ARG A 105 -26.48 21.85 -5.58
CA ARG A 105 -26.59 20.50 -4.99
C ARG A 105 -26.84 20.59 -3.49
N GLU A 106 -27.35 19.51 -2.90
CA GLU A 106 -27.66 19.48 -1.48
C GLU A 106 -26.44 19.03 -0.65
N ARG A 107 -26.38 19.49 0.61
CA ARG A 107 -25.21 19.25 1.50
C ARG A 107 -25.09 17.81 1.96
N ASP A 108 -26.17 17.04 1.96
CA ASP A 108 -26.31 15.68 2.48
C ASP A 108 -26.10 14.59 1.42
N PHE A 109 -25.44 14.92 0.31
CA PHE A 109 -25.09 13.98 -0.76
C PHE A 109 -24.53 12.62 -0.28
N ALA A 110 -24.92 11.54 -0.93
CA ALA A 110 -24.34 10.22 -0.68
C ALA A 110 -22.94 10.12 -1.31
N ILE A 111 -22.02 9.36 -0.69
CA ILE A 111 -20.71 9.05 -1.29
C ILE A 111 -20.74 7.60 -1.76
N TYR A 112 -20.76 7.40 -3.06
CA TYR A 112 -20.81 6.07 -3.67
C TYR A 112 -19.44 5.40 -3.60
N ASP A 113 -19.43 4.18 -3.09
CA ASP A 113 -18.24 3.33 -3.12
C ASP A 113 -18.15 2.51 -4.41
N SER A 114 -17.15 1.65 -4.53
CA SER A 114 -16.94 0.84 -5.74
C SER A 114 -18.09 -0.10 -6.09
N ASP A 115 -18.83 -0.59 -5.10
CA ASP A 115 -19.95 -1.51 -5.33
C ASP A 115 -21.17 -0.71 -5.81
N ASP A 116 -21.40 0.47 -5.21
CA ASP A 116 -22.43 1.40 -5.68
C ASP A 116 -22.14 1.90 -7.09
N GLN A 117 -20.87 2.21 -7.39
CA GLN A 117 -20.39 2.57 -8.74
C GLN A 117 -20.64 1.45 -9.75
N ASP A 118 -20.31 0.19 -9.44
CA ASP A 118 -20.53 -0.98 -10.33
C ASP A 118 -22.03 -1.20 -10.58
N ARG A 119 -22.85 -1.11 -9.52
CA ARG A 119 -24.32 -1.21 -9.64
C ARG A 119 -24.90 -0.10 -10.50
N LEU A 120 -24.43 1.13 -10.30
CA LEU A 120 -24.87 2.29 -11.08
C LEU A 120 -24.45 2.14 -12.54
N MET A 121 -23.23 1.66 -12.81
CA MET A 121 -22.75 1.45 -14.18
C MET A 121 -23.53 0.34 -14.90
N ARG A 122 -23.92 -0.74 -14.21
CA ARG A 122 -24.82 -1.75 -14.77
C ARG A 122 -26.20 -1.19 -15.10
N ARG A 123 -26.71 -0.27 -14.26
CA ARG A 123 -27.95 0.46 -14.56
C ARG A 123 -27.77 1.33 -15.80
N VAL A 124 -26.66 2.06 -15.93
CA VAL A 124 -26.33 2.84 -17.14
C VAL A 124 -26.35 1.98 -18.40
N LEU A 125 -25.73 0.80 -18.37
CA LEU A 125 -25.72 -0.11 -19.53
C LEU A 125 -27.14 -0.58 -19.90
N ARG A 126 -27.98 -0.89 -18.91
CA ARG A 126 -29.39 -1.23 -19.15
C ARG A 126 -30.17 -0.06 -19.73
N ASP A 127 -30.03 1.14 -19.16
CA ASP A 127 -30.70 2.36 -19.65
C ASP A 127 -30.33 2.68 -21.11
N LEU A 128 -29.12 2.32 -21.54
CA LEU A 128 -28.61 2.57 -22.88
C LEU A 128 -28.76 1.37 -23.84
N ASN A 129 -29.40 0.28 -23.41
CA ASN A 129 -29.50 -0.99 -24.17
C ASN A 129 -28.14 -1.51 -24.67
N LEU A 130 -27.12 -1.46 -23.81
CA LEU A 130 -25.77 -1.95 -24.10
C LEU A 130 -25.53 -3.33 -23.48
N ASP A 131 -24.95 -4.24 -24.26
CA ASP A 131 -24.60 -5.59 -23.81
C ASP A 131 -23.43 -5.57 -22.81
N GLU A 132 -23.64 -6.11 -21.60
CA GLU A 132 -22.64 -6.13 -20.53
C GLU A 132 -21.42 -7.01 -20.84
N LYS A 133 -21.55 -8.04 -21.69
CA LYS A 133 -20.43 -8.93 -22.04
C LYS A 133 -19.47 -8.23 -22.99
N LYS A 134 -20.00 -7.47 -23.95
CA LYS A 134 -19.22 -6.65 -24.90
C LYS A 134 -18.67 -5.38 -24.24
N ASN A 135 -19.39 -4.84 -23.26
CA ASN A 135 -19.06 -3.58 -22.58
C ASN A 135 -18.96 -3.78 -21.06
N PRO A 136 -17.85 -4.33 -20.54
CA PRO A 136 -17.74 -4.62 -19.12
C PRO A 136 -17.86 -3.34 -18.26
N PRO A 137 -18.78 -3.27 -17.28
CA PRO A 137 -19.04 -2.07 -16.47
C PRO A 137 -17.77 -1.47 -15.85
N ARG A 138 -16.90 -2.33 -15.31
CA ARG A 138 -15.64 -1.93 -14.68
C ARG A 138 -14.64 -1.30 -15.65
N ALA A 139 -14.63 -1.76 -16.90
CA ALA A 139 -13.73 -1.21 -17.92
C ALA A 139 -14.16 0.20 -18.33
N ILE A 140 -15.46 0.42 -18.50
CA ILE A 140 -16.04 1.75 -18.77
C ILE A 140 -15.81 2.68 -17.58
N HIS A 141 -16.12 2.23 -16.36
CA HIS A 141 -15.90 3.03 -15.16
C HIS A 141 -14.42 3.41 -14.98
N ALA A 142 -13.48 2.51 -15.28
CA ALA A 142 -12.05 2.85 -15.22
C ALA A 142 -11.66 3.97 -16.20
N LYS A 143 -12.23 4.00 -17.41
CA LYS A 143 -12.04 5.10 -18.37
C LYS A 143 -12.63 6.41 -17.86
N ILE A 144 -13.82 6.37 -17.26
CA ILE A 144 -14.48 7.53 -16.64
C ILE A 144 -13.65 8.08 -15.48
N SER A 145 -13.22 7.21 -14.57
CA SER A 145 -12.36 7.57 -13.43
C SER A 145 -11.04 8.20 -13.91
N SER A 146 -10.42 7.64 -14.95
CA SER A 146 -9.23 8.23 -15.56
C SER A 146 -9.50 9.62 -16.13
N ALA A 147 -10.64 9.84 -16.78
CA ALA A 147 -11.03 11.14 -17.31
C ALA A 147 -11.24 12.17 -16.18
N LYS A 148 -11.98 11.80 -15.14
CA LYS A 148 -12.21 12.64 -13.95
C LYS A 148 -10.90 13.04 -13.25
N ASN A 149 -9.96 12.11 -13.13
CA ASN A 149 -8.65 12.38 -12.52
C ASN A 149 -7.81 13.40 -13.32
N GLU A 150 -8.07 13.53 -14.62
CA GLU A 150 -7.52 14.55 -15.52
C GLU A 150 -8.39 15.82 -15.64
N LEU A 151 -9.47 15.92 -14.85
CA LEU A 151 -10.51 16.96 -14.92
C LEU A 151 -11.25 17.04 -16.26
N VAL A 152 -11.27 15.94 -17.02
CA VAL A 152 -11.95 15.85 -18.31
C VAL A 152 -13.41 15.44 -18.09
N GLY A 153 -14.33 16.37 -18.37
CA GLY A 153 -15.77 16.11 -18.32
C GLY A 153 -16.30 15.36 -19.55
N PRO A 154 -17.57 14.91 -19.54
CA PRO A 154 -18.14 14.11 -20.63
C PRO A 154 -18.06 14.79 -22.02
N ALA A 155 -18.38 16.09 -22.09
CA ALA A 155 -18.34 16.86 -23.34
C ALA A 155 -16.92 17.03 -23.90
N GLU A 156 -15.91 17.16 -23.03
CA GLU A 156 -14.52 17.23 -23.46
C GLU A 156 -14.00 15.85 -23.86
N TYR A 157 -14.36 14.80 -23.11
CA TYR A 157 -14.03 13.42 -23.43
C TYR A 157 -14.52 13.04 -24.83
N ALA A 158 -15.72 13.49 -25.22
CA ALA A 158 -16.27 13.29 -26.56
C ALA A 158 -15.41 13.89 -27.68
N ARG A 159 -14.72 15.02 -27.42
CA ARG A 159 -13.83 15.66 -28.40
C ARG A 159 -12.49 14.93 -28.55
N LEU A 160 -12.10 14.15 -27.55
CA LEU A 160 -10.87 13.36 -27.57
C LEU A 160 -11.02 12.03 -28.35
N ASN A 161 -12.25 11.65 -28.73
CA ASN A 161 -12.65 10.34 -29.26
C ASN A 161 -11.64 9.72 -30.24
N ARG A 162 -11.11 8.54 -29.87
CA ARG A 162 -10.09 7.81 -30.65
C ARG A 162 -10.56 6.45 -31.17
N SER A 163 -11.70 5.94 -30.68
CA SER A 163 -12.20 4.61 -31.02
C SER A 163 -13.70 4.46 -30.79
N PHE A 164 -14.31 3.44 -31.43
CA PHE A 164 -15.71 3.06 -31.23
C PHE A 164 -16.05 2.75 -29.76
N PHE A 165 -15.11 2.19 -29.00
CA PHE A 165 -15.32 1.94 -27.58
C PHE A 165 -15.36 3.25 -26.78
N ASP A 166 -14.59 4.28 -27.17
CA ASP A 166 -14.61 5.58 -26.48
C ASP A 166 -15.95 6.30 -26.71
N GLU A 167 -16.61 6.14 -27.87
CA GLU A 167 -17.97 6.67 -28.09
C GLU A 167 -19.01 6.04 -27.14
N ILE A 168 -18.88 4.74 -26.86
CA ILE A 168 -19.71 4.06 -25.87
C ILE A 168 -19.43 4.61 -24.47
N VAL A 169 -18.14 4.85 -24.14
CA VAL A 169 -17.75 5.44 -22.86
C VAL A 169 -18.32 6.85 -22.70
N VAL A 170 -18.34 7.70 -23.73
CA VAL A 170 -18.96 9.04 -23.69
C VAL A 170 -20.43 8.93 -23.26
N ARG A 171 -21.22 8.13 -23.98
CA ARG A 171 -22.65 7.94 -23.70
C ARG A 171 -22.89 7.41 -22.28
N CYS A 172 -22.07 6.44 -21.86
CA CYS A 172 -22.14 5.91 -20.50
C CYS A 172 -21.76 6.98 -19.47
N TYR A 173 -20.76 7.80 -19.73
CA TYR A 173 -20.27 8.83 -18.81
C TYR A 173 -21.33 9.91 -18.58
N GLU A 174 -21.97 10.41 -19.64
CA GLU A 174 -23.07 11.37 -19.55
C GLU A 174 -24.21 10.83 -18.69
N ARG A 175 -24.69 9.61 -18.99
CA ARG A 175 -25.78 8.99 -18.24
C ARG A 175 -25.39 8.68 -16.80
N TYR A 176 -24.15 8.26 -16.57
CA TYR A 176 -23.62 7.99 -15.23
C TYR A 176 -23.61 9.24 -14.36
N GLN A 177 -23.12 10.38 -14.86
CA GLN A 177 -23.14 11.64 -14.11
C GLN A 177 -24.57 12.14 -13.87
N ALA A 178 -25.47 11.98 -14.84
CA ALA A 178 -26.88 12.34 -14.67
C ALA A 178 -27.52 11.55 -13.53
N LEU A 179 -27.35 10.22 -13.51
CA LEU A 179 -27.89 9.37 -12.45
C LEU A 179 -27.29 9.67 -11.07
N LEU A 180 -25.99 9.99 -10.99
CA LEU A 180 -25.37 10.45 -9.74
C LEU A 180 -26.01 11.75 -9.25
N ARG A 181 -26.27 12.69 -10.16
CA ARG A 181 -26.92 13.97 -9.81
C ARG A 181 -28.36 13.75 -9.36
N GLU A 182 -29.14 12.94 -10.08
CA GLU A 182 -30.52 12.55 -9.71
C GLU A 182 -30.58 11.90 -8.32
N SER A 183 -29.56 11.13 -7.95
CA SER A 183 -29.48 10.44 -6.66
C SER A 183 -28.87 11.31 -5.54
N ASN A 184 -28.61 12.59 -5.81
CA ASN A 184 -27.81 13.46 -4.93
C ASN A 184 -26.54 12.75 -4.42
N ALA A 185 -25.79 12.12 -5.32
CA ALA A 185 -24.63 11.30 -4.99
C ALA A 185 -23.36 11.83 -5.67
N LEU A 186 -22.23 11.65 -4.98
CA LEU A 186 -20.89 11.86 -5.51
C LEU A 186 -20.13 10.55 -5.42
N ASP A 187 -19.37 10.24 -6.46
CA ASP A 187 -18.36 9.20 -6.35
C ASP A 187 -17.04 9.76 -5.78
N PHE A 188 -16.05 8.90 -5.57
CA PHE A 188 -14.77 9.34 -5.00
C PHE A 188 -14.04 10.37 -5.86
N ASP A 189 -14.09 10.24 -7.19
CA ASP A 189 -13.40 11.15 -8.09
C ASP A 189 -14.15 12.50 -8.18
N ASP A 190 -15.50 12.47 -8.15
CA ASP A 190 -16.34 13.67 -8.15
C ASP A 190 -16.09 14.57 -6.94
N ILE A 191 -15.73 14.00 -5.78
CA ILE A 191 -15.37 14.81 -4.61
C ILE A 191 -14.23 15.78 -4.95
N LEU A 192 -13.26 15.36 -5.77
CA LEU A 192 -12.16 16.23 -6.20
C LEU A 192 -12.62 17.16 -7.32
N VAL A 193 -13.27 16.61 -8.36
CA VAL A 193 -13.72 17.37 -9.54
C VAL A 193 -14.69 18.49 -9.16
N GLU A 194 -15.70 18.20 -8.34
CA GLU A 194 -16.70 19.18 -7.92
C GLU A 194 -16.11 20.22 -6.95
N THR A 195 -15.07 19.88 -6.18
CA THR A 195 -14.38 20.87 -5.34
C THR A 195 -13.58 21.85 -6.21
N VAL A 196 -12.88 21.35 -7.23
CA VAL A 196 -12.19 22.20 -8.21
C VAL A 196 -13.20 23.08 -8.93
N ARG A 197 -14.31 22.51 -9.42
CA ARG A 197 -15.39 23.27 -10.07
C ARG A 197 -16.01 24.32 -9.16
N LEU A 198 -16.26 24.01 -7.89
CA LEU A 198 -16.77 24.97 -6.90
C LEU A 198 -15.86 26.19 -6.81
N PHE A 199 -14.55 25.98 -6.76
CA PHE A 199 -13.58 27.08 -6.68
C PHE A 199 -13.44 27.86 -7.98
N GLU A 200 -13.56 27.21 -9.15
CA GLU A 200 -13.55 27.90 -10.45
C GLU A 200 -14.80 28.75 -10.66
N GLN A 201 -15.99 28.22 -10.33
CA GLN A 201 -17.26 28.89 -10.58
C GLN A 201 -17.63 29.91 -9.49
N HIS A 202 -17.10 29.75 -8.28
CA HIS A 202 -17.38 30.64 -7.15
C HIS A 202 -16.07 31.13 -6.49
N PRO A 203 -15.36 32.09 -7.10
CA PRO A 203 -14.09 32.61 -6.58
C PRO A 203 -14.18 33.16 -5.15
N ALA A 204 -15.31 33.73 -4.75
CA ALA A 204 -15.52 34.21 -3.38
C ALA A 204 -15.47 33.07 -2.34
N VAL A 205 -15.93 31.86 -2.70
CA VAL A 205 -15.82 30.68 -1.84
C VAL A 205 -14.36 30.26 -1.71
N LEU A 206 -13.63 30.23 -2.83
CA LEU A 206 -12.19 29.95 -2.85
C LEU A 206 -11.42 30.95 -2.00
N GLU A 207 -11.70 32.25 -2.13
CA GLU A 207 -11.02 33.31 -1.38
C GLU A 207 -11.16 33.13 0.13
N ARG A 208 -12.34 32.70 0.61
CA ARG A 208 -12.54 32.40 2.04
C ARG A 208 -11.66 31.25 2.51
N TYR A 209 -11.44 30.24 1.67
CA TYR A 209 -10.53 29.13 1.99
C TYR A 209 -9.06 29.53 1.89
N GLN A 210 -8.69 30.34 0.91
CA GLN A 210 -7.33 30.88 0.77
C GLN A 210 -6.97 31.78 1.97
N SER A 211 -7.88 32.67 2.35
CA SER A 211 -7.68 33.59 3.49
C SER A 211 -7.62 32.85 4.82
N ARG A 212 -8.30 31.70 4.92
CA ARG A 212 -8.14 30.79 6.06
C ARG A 212 -6.81 30.07 5.99
N TYR A 213 -6.55 29.33 4.92
CA TYR A 213 -5.40 28.43 4.83
C TYR A 213 -4.18 29.14 4.25
N VAL A 214 -3.54 29.97 5.10
CA VAL A 214 -2.34 30.72 4.76
C VAL A 214 -1.17 29.79 4.43
N TYR A 215 -0.98 28.71 5.21
CA TYR A 215 0.08 27.72 4.98
C TYR A 215 -0.49 26.38 4.53
N LEU A 216 -0.09 25.93 3.34
CA LEU A 216 -0.52 24.66 2.75
C LEU A 216 0.64 23.67 2.71
N LEU A 217 0.48 22.51 3.35
CA LEU A 217 1.46 21.44 3.36
C LEU A 217 0.91 20.19 2.69
N VAL A 218 1.69 19.57 1.80
CA VAL A 218 1.28 18.34 1.09
C VAL A 218 2.37 17.28 1.20
N ASP A 219 2.01 16.11 1.73
CA ASP A 219 2.86 14.92 1.78
C ASP A 219 2.69 14.04 0.53
N GLU A 220 3.71 13.26 0.19
CA GLU A 220 3.78 12.36 -0.97
C GLU A 220 3.36 13.03 -2.28
N TYR A 221 3.86 14.24 -2.53
CA TYR A 221 3.43 15.08 -3.66
C TYR A 221 3.63 14.42 -5.04
N GLN A 222 4.57 13.46 -5.15
CA GLN A 222 4.79 12.70 -6.38
C GLN A 222 3.59 11.84 -6.81
N ASP A 223 2.70 11.51 -5.88
CA ASP A 223 1.52 10.67 -6.13
C ASP A 223 0.30 11.50 -6.57
N THR A 224 0.44 12.82 -6.74
CA THR A 224 -0.67 13.71 -7.11
C THR A 224 -1.11 13.54 -8.56
N ASN A 225 -2.42 13.41 -8.78
CA ASN A 225 -3.03 13.49 -10.10
C ASN A 225 -3.34 14.95 -10.50
N ARG A 226 -3.84 15.17 -11.71
CA ARG A 226 -4.15 16.52 -12.23
C ARG A 226 -5.21 17.24 -11.38
N ALA A 227 -6.30 16.55 -11.00
CA ALA A 227 -7.33 17.14 -10.16
C ALA A 227 -6.79 17.62 -8.80
N GLN A 228 -5.98 16.80 -8.14
CA GLN A 228 -5.32 17.15 -6.88
C GLN A 228 -4.33 18.30 -7.05
N TYR A 229 -3.55 18.29 -8.13
CA TYR A 229 -2.63 19.37 -8.48
C TYR A 229 -3.36 20.71 -8.66
N VAL A 230 -4.44 20.74 -9.45
CA VAL A 230 -5.22 21.98 -9.68
C VAL A 230 -5.83 22.48 -8.37
N LEU A 231 -6.38 21.58 -7.55
CA LEU A 231 -6.90 21.93 -6.24
C LEU A 231 -5.83 22.59 -5.34
N VAL A 232 -4.63 21.99 -5.25
CA VAL A 232 -3.52 22.56 -4.47
C VAL A 232 -3.12 23.93 -5.03
N LYS A 233 -3.03 24.06 -6.36
CA LYS A 233 -2.71 25.32 -7.04
C LYS A 233 -3.73 26.42 -6.73
N GLN A 234 -5.02 26.09 -6.75
CA GLN A 234 -6.08 27.02 -6.40
C GLN A 234 -5.97 27.47 -4.93
N LEU A 235 -5.83 26.54 -4.00
CA LEU A 235 -5.73 26.85 -2.57
C LEU A 235 -4.47 27.66 -2.22
N ALA A 236 -3.34 27.37 -2.86
CA ALA A 236 -2.09 28.11 -2.65
C ALA A 236 -2.05 29.48 -3.33
N GLY A 237 -2.98 29.78 -4.24
CA GLY A 237 -2.88 30.91 -5.16
C GLY A 237 -2.70 32.29 -4.52
N LYS A 238 -3.32 32.54 -3.35
CA LYS A 238 -3.29 33.85 -2.67
C LYS A 238 -2.00 34.11 -1.90
N HIS A 239 -1.54 33.13 -1.11
CA HIS A 239 -0.41 33.31 -0.19
C HIS A 239 0.90 32.68 -0.69
N GLN A 240 0.82 31.71 -1.60
CA GLN A 240 1.97 30.99 -2.16
C GLN A 240 2.87 30.28 -1.13
N ASN A 241 2.45 30.18 0.14
CA ASN A 241 3.13 29.43 1.20
C ASN A 241 2.80 27.93 1.10
N LEU A 242 3.17 27.34 -0.04
CA LEU A 242 3.00 25.93 -0.35
C LEU A 242 4.27 25.16 0.00
N PHE A 243 4.18 24.22 0.92
CA PHE A 243 5.27 23.33 1.29
C PHE A 243 4.93 21.89 0.88
N VAL A 244 5.62 21.36 -0.12
CA VAL A 244 5.39 20.00 -0.61
C VAL A 244 6.59 19.11 -0.32
N VAL A 245 6.30 17.88 0.11
CA VAL A 245 7.33 16.85 0.28
C VAL A 245 7.01 15.69 -0.64
N GLY A 246 8.01 15.22 -1.36
CA GLY A 246 7.85 14.06 -2.23
C GLY A 246 9.13 13.27 -2.43
N ASP A 247 8.98 12.00 -2.78
CA ASP A 247 10.04 11.26 -3.47
C ASP A 247 9.91 11.53 -4.94
N GLU A 248 10.87 12.23 -5.50
CA GLU A 248 11.11 12.03 -6.92
C GLU A 248 12.10 10.89 -7.05
N ASP A 249 11.57 9.77 -7.53
CA ASP A 249 12.20 8.85 -8.47
C ASP A 249 13.36 7.96 -8.01
N GLN A 250 13.14 6.65 -8.22
CA GLN A 250 14.19 5.65 -8.44
C GLN A 250 14.85 5.91 -9.80
N CYS A 251 15.88 6.75 -9.83
CA CYS A 251 16.58 7.08 -11.07
C CYS A 251 17.76 6.13 -11.32
N LEU A 252 18.06 5.96 -12.61
CA LEU A 252 19.30 5.38 -13.12
C LEU A 252 20.10 6.51 -13.80
N PRO A 253 21.43 6.57 -13.65
CA PRO A 253 22.25 7.57 -14.32
C PRO A 253 22.27 7.34 -15.84
N ALA A 254 22.58 8.40 -16.60
CA ALA A 254 22.85 8.30 -18.03
C ALA A 254 23.96 7.27 -18.31
N GLY A 255 23.88 6.60 -19.46
CA GLY A 255 24.73 5.47 -19.83
C GLY A 255 24.31 4.13 -19.23
N THR A 256 23.27 4.08 -18.38
CA THR A 256 22.75 2.80 -17.87
C THR A 256 22.13 2.00 -19.00
N LEU A 257 22.64 0.78 -19.24
CA LEU A 257 22.12 -0.10 -20.29
C LEU A 257 20.78 -0.73 -19.90
N VAL A 258 19.78 -0.51 -20.74
CA VAL A 258 18.44 -1.06 -20.66
C VAL A 258 18.28 -2.14 -21.73
N ARG A 259 17.80 -3.31 -21.34
CA ARG A 259 17.53 -4.40 -22.29
C ARG A 259 16.24 -4.13 -23.07
N THR A 260 16.32 -4.19 -24.39
CA THR A 260 15.17 -4.15 -25.31
C THR A 260 15.06 -5.49 -26.05
N PRO A 261 13.96 -5.77 -26.76
CA PRO A 261 13.86 -6.95 -27.63
C PRO A 261 14.95 -7.03 -28.72
N THR A 262 15.54 -5.90 -29.11
CA THR A 262 16.52 -5.79 -30.19
C THR A 262 17.96 -5.66 -29.70
N GLY A 263 18.19 -5.58 -28.38
CA GLY A 263 19.53 -5.43 -27.79
C GLY A 263 19.56 -4.51 -26.57
N GLU A 264 20.75 -4.30 -26.01
CA GLU A 264 20.94 -3.34 -24.93
C GLU A 264 21.14 -1.92 -25.50
N GLN A 265 20.48 -0.94 -24.90
CA GLN A 265 20.54 0.46 -25.30
C GLN A 265 20.70 1.35 -24.06
N PRO A 266 21.41 2.48 -24.14
CA PRO A 266 21.52 3.40 -23.02
C PRO A 266 20.14 4.01 -22.67
N ILE A 267 19.89 4.23 -21.38
CA ILE A 267 18.57 4.64 -20.88
C ILE A 267 18.10 5.97 -21.49
N GLU A 268 19.01 6.89 -21.79
CA GLU A 268 18.74 8.18 -22.41
C GLU A 268 18.27 8.08 -23.86
N SER A 269 18.53 6.96 -24.56
CA SER A 269 18.03 6.74 -25.92
C SER A 269 16.63 6.12 -25.95
N ILE A 270 16.09 5.69 -24.81
CA ILE A 270 14.77 5.07 -24.73
C ILE A 270 13.68 6.14 -24.82
N ALA A 271 12.79 6.04 -25.80
CA ALA A 271 11.70 6.96 -26.05
C ALA A 271 10.33 6.39 -25.69
N VAL A 272 9.33 7.27 -25.55
CA VAL A 272 7.94 6.86 -25.40
C VAL A 272 7.49 6.11 -26.66
N GLY A 273 6.98 4.90 -26.48
CA GLY A 273 6.58 4.01 -27.57
C GLY A 273 7.52 2.83 -27.77
N ASP A 274 8.77 2.93 -27.32
CA ASP A 274 9.74 1.85 -27.41
C ASP A 274 9.33 0.63 -26.59
N ARG A 275 9.96 -0.51 -26.87
CA ARG A 275 9.78 -1.73 -26.09
C ARG A 275 11.03 -2.02 -25.26
N VAL A 276 10.83 -2.19 -23.95
CA VAL A 276 11.87 -2.60 -23.01
C VAL A 276 11.52 -3.95 -22.40
N LEU A 277 12.52 -4.73 -21.98
CA LEU A 277 12.28 -5.99 -21.27
C LEU A 277 12.02 -5.72 -19.79
N ALA A 278 10.80 -5.98 -19.34
CA ALA A 278 10.37 -5.85 -17.95
C ALA A 278 10.31 -7.21 -17.26
N GLY A 279 10.60 -7.27 -15.97
CA GLY A 279 10.51 -8.51 -15.18
C GLY A 279 9.07 -9.03 -15.09
N ALA A 280 8.80 -10.23 -15.62
CA ALA A 280 7.47 -10.82 -15.68
C ALA A 280 7.15 -11.75 -14.49
N GLY A 281 8.09 -11.93 -13.56
CA GLY A 281 7.99 -12.83 -12.40
C GLY A 281 8.85 -14.08 -12.56
N ARG A 282 9.19 -14.77 -11.45
CA ARG A 282 9.98 -16.02 -11.49
C ARG A 282 11.33 -15.93 -12.23
N GLY A 283 11.88 -14.74 -12.37
CA GLY A 283 13.13 -14.53 -13.12
C GLY A 283 12.95 -14.44 -14.63
N THR A 284 11.71 -14.46 -15.14
CA THR A 284 11.42 -14.22 -16.56
C THR A 284 11.25 -12.74 -16.85
N VAL A 285 11.36 -12.40 -18.13
CA VAL A 285 11.12 -11.05 -18.65
C VAL A 285 10.12 -11.08 -19.79
N THR A 286 9.44 -9.97 -20.04
CA THR A 286 8.53 -9.79 -21.17
C THR A 286 8.69 -8.39 -21.76
N PRO A 287 8.56 -8.21 -23.09
CA PRO A 287 8.52 -6.88 -23.69
C PRO A 287 7.35 -6.04 -23.15
N ALA A 288 7.65 -4.82 -22.73
CA ALA A 288 6.68 -3.84 -22.26
C ALA A 288 6.88 -2.51 -23.01
N ARG A 289 5.77 -1.84 -23.35
CA ARG A 289 5.81 -0.54 -24.03
C ARG A 289 6.11 0.58 -23.04
N VAL A 290 7.07 1.43 -23.37
CA VAL A 290 7.38 2.66 -22.62
C VAL A 290 6.23 3.65 -22.84
N THR A 291 5.60 4.06 -21.74
CA THR A 291 4.46 4.99 -21.77
C THR A 291 4.86 6.40 -21.39
N LYS A 292 5.96 6.57 -20.66
CA LYS A 292 6.50 7.85 -20.21
C LYS A 292 8.01 7.74 -19.98
N THR A 293 8.74 8.81 -20.29
CA THR A 293 10.16 8.98 -19.96
C THR A 293 10.32 10.23 -19.08
N ARG A 294 11.33 10.24 -18.21
CA ARG A 294 11.67 11.37 -17.34
C ARG A 294 13.19 11.46 -17.20
N SER A 295 13.72 12.67 -17.19
CA SER A 295 15.13 12.95 -16.95
C SER A 295 15.25 14.21 -16.10
N ARG A 296 16.22 14.24 -15.20
CA ARG A 296 16.55 15.40 -14.37
C ARG A 296 18.01 15.33 -13.88
N PRO A 297 18.65 16.48 -13.63
CA PRO A 297 19.95 16.51 -12.95
C PRO A 297 19.86 15.85 -11.56
N TYR A 298 20.89 15.10 -11.18
CA TYR A 298 21.01 14.52 -9.84
C TYR A 298 22.40 14.80 -9.27
N SER A 299 22.45 15.30 -8.04
CA SER A 299 23.68 15.46 -7.27
C SER A 299 23.53 14.68 -5.96
N GLY A 300 24.39 13.69 -5.75
CA GLY A 300 24.35 12.84 -4.57
C GLY A 300 25.10 11.52 -4.77
N LYS A 301 25.09 10.68 -3.73
CA LYS A 301 25.70 9.34 -3.81
C LYS A 301 24.96 8.47 -4.82
N LEU A 302 25.70 7.62 -5.51
CA LEU A 302 25.17 6.54 -6.34
C LEU A 302 25.63 5.20 -5.77
N ILE A 303 24.77 4.20 -5.84
CA ILE A 303 25.06 2.84 -5.39
C ILE A 303 25.36 1.99 -6.63
N ARG A 304 26.60 1.50 -6.72
CA ARG A 304 27.00 0.52 -7.73
C ARG A 304 26.86 -0.89 -7.16
N SER A 305 26.09 -1.72 -7.84
CA SER A 305 25.93 -3.14 -7.52
C SER A 305 26.58 -3.99 -8.60
N THR A 306 27.46 -4.91 -8.20
CA THR A 306 28.08 -5.89 -9.11
C THR A 306 27.55 -7.28 -8.81
N LEU A 307 27.03 -7.93 -9.83
CA LEU A 307 26.50 -9.29 -9.77
C LEU A 307 27.62 -10.32 -9.91
N ALA A 308 27.38 -11.56 -9.48
CA ALA A 308 28.33 -12.66 -9.65
C ALA A 308 28.70 -12.93 -11.12
N SER A 309 27.85 -12.53 -12.07
CA SER A 309 28.13 -12.59 -13.50
C SER A 309 29.11 -11.53 -14.01
N GLY A 310 29.66 -10.68 -13.13
CA GLY A 310 30.50 -9.53 -13.48
C GLY A 310 29.73 -8.30 -13.95
N ARG A 311 28.43 -8.44 -14.26
CA ARG A 311 27.58 -7.30 -14.64
C ARG A 311 27.42 -6.35 -13.45
N SER A 312 27.54 -5.04 -13.71
CA SER A 312 27.26 -4.02 -12.71
C SER A 312 26.21 -3.04 -13.18
N PHE A 313 25.41 -2.52 -12.25
CA PHE A 313 24.53 -1.39 -12.49
C PHE A 313 24.73 -0.35 -11.39
N THR A 314 24.45 0.90 -11.73
CA THR A 314 24.54 2.04 -10.81
C THR A 314 23.17 2.67 -10.70
N ALA A 315 22.75 3.04 -9.49
CA ALA A 315 21.44 3.65 -9.25
C ALA A 315 21.47 4.62 -8.08
N THR A 316 20.45 5.47 -7.96
CA THR A 316 20.24 6.27 -6.75
C THR A 316 19.99 5.36 -5.53
N PRO A 317 20.34 5.76 -4.29
CA PRO A 317 20.15 4.93 -3.08
C PRO A 317 18.71 4.47 -2.83
N ASN A 318 17.73 5.21 -3.36
CA ASN A 318 16.31 4.89 -3.21
C ASN A 318 15.80 3.84 -4.21
N HIS A 319 16.65 3.39 -5.14
CA HIS A 319 16.29 2.42 -6.17
C HIS A 319 16.04 1.03 -5.56
N MET A 320 14.80 0.55 -5.61
CA MET A 320 14.43 -0.69 -4.96
C MET A 320 14.82 -1.89 -5.81
N CYS A 321 15.80 -2.64 -5.32
CA CYS A 321 16.21 -3.89 -5.93
C CYS A 321 15.58 -5.07 -5.20
N PHE A 322 14.92 -5.94 -5.96
CA PHE A 322 14.49 -7.21 -5.42
C PHE A 322 15.74 -8.09 -5.19
N ALA A 323 16.02 -8.53 -3.95
CA ALA A 323 17.04 -9.55 -3.61
C ALA A 323 16.49 -10.68 -2.71
N ARG A 324 17.02 -11.91 -2.83
CA ARG A 324 16.66 -13.08 -2.01
C ARG A 324 17.93 -13.51 -1.27
N LEU A 325 17.81 -13.83 0.02
CA LEU A 325 18.92 -14.42 0.76
C LEU A 325 19.29 -15.78 0.14
N GLY A 326 20.49 -15.86 -0.43
CA GLY A 326 21.04 -17.07 -1.01
C GLY A 326 21.51 -18.06 0.06
N LEU A 327 21.75 -19.30 -0.37
CA LEU A 327 22.32 -20.36 0.47
C LEU A 327 23.84 -20.42 0.28
N ARG A 328 24.54 -19.33 0.63
CA ARG A 328 26.00 -19.23 0.52
C ARG A 328 26.67 -19.67 1.82
N GLU A 329 27.41 -20.77 1.78
CA GLU A 329 28.15 -21.27 2.94
C GLU A 329 29.50 -20.56 3.15
N ASP A 330 30.02 -19.96 2.10
CA ASP A 330 31.32 -19.30 1.99
C ASP A 330 31.33 -17.86 2.50
N VAL A 331 30.22 -17.41 3.09
CA VAL A 331 30.08 -16.03 3.58
C VAL A 331 29.53 -15.97 4.99
N HIS A 332 29.82 -14.85 5.64
CA HIS A 332 29.33 -14.46 6.95
C HIS A 332 28.67 -13.09 6.85
N TYR A 333 27.44 -12.97 7.34
CA TYR A 333 26.71 -11.72 7.39
C TYR A 333 26.92 -11.05 8.74
N VAL A 334 27.36 -9.80 8.71
CA VAL A 334 27.21 -8.85 9.81
C VAL A 334 25.87 -8.18 9.62
N TYR A 335 25.01 -8.23 10.64
CA TYR A 335 23.64 -7.76 10.54
C TYR A 335 23.27 -6.82 11.68
N LEU A 336 22.28 -5.99 11.41
CA LEU A 336 21.55 -5.19 12.39
C LEU A 336 20.17 -5.83 12.56
N MET A 337 19.77 -6.08 13.80
CA MET A 337 18.51 -6.74 14.13
C MET A 337 17.68 -5.84 15.03
N TYR A 338 16.36 -5.88 14.86
CA TYR A 338 15.43 -5.03 15.58
C TYR A 338 14.30 -5.84 16.23
N ARG A 339 13.91 -5.43 17.44
CA ARG A 339 12.73 -5.93 18.15
C ARG A 339 11.99 -4.76 18.81
N GLU A 340 10.68 -4.70 18.68
CA GLU A 340 9.87 -3.53 19.05
C GLU A 340 10.02 -3.11 20.51
N ASP A 341 10.00 -4.07 21.43
CA ASP A 341 10.11 -3.84 22.88
C ASP A 341 11.54 -3.60 23.37
N ARG A 342 12.58 -3.79 22.55
CA ARG A 342 14.00 -3.68 22.97
C ARG A 342 14.81 -2.66 22.17
N GLY A 343 14.53 -2.49 20.88
CA GLY A 343 15.34 -1.69 19.97
C GLY A 343 16.28 -2.55 19.12
N TYR A 344 17.54 -2.12 18.98
CA TYR A 344 18.48 -2.66 17.99
C TYR A 344 19.71 -3.33 18.59
N ARG A 345 20.24 -4.35 17.91
CA ARG A 345 21.56 -4.94 18.16
C ARG A 345 22.28 -5.32 16.87
N VAL A 346 23.60 -5.39 16.93
CA VAL A 346 24.44 -5.92 15.85
C VAL A 346 24.78 -7.39 16.11
N GLY A 347 24.99 -8.17 15.06
CA GLY A 347 25.23 -9.61 15.18
C GLY A 347 25.93 -10.22 13.98
N VAL A 348 26.44 -11.45 14.13
CA VAL A 348 27.01 -12.26 13.03
C VAL A 348 26.22 -13.55 12.78
N ALA A 349 26.03 -13.88 11.51
CA ALA A 349 25.44 -15.15 11.06
C ALA A 349 26.24 -15.75 9.89
N LYS A 350 26.44 -17.08 9.87
CA LYS A 350 26.90 -17.78 8.66
C LYS A 350 25.85 -17.62 7.56
N GLY A 351 26.28 -17.50 6.30
CA GLY A 351 25.38 -17.24 5.18
C GLY A 351 24.34 -18.34 5.00
N ALA A 352 24.78 -19.60 5.05
CA ALA A 352 23.94 -20.79 5.08
C ALA A 352 24.39 -21.73 6.20
N ARG A 353 23.42 -22.37 6.85
CA ARG A 353 23.66 -23.33 7.93
C ARG A 353 22.73 -24.53 7.82
N SER A 354 23.20 -25.68 8.30
CA SER A 354 22.30 -26.76 8.70
C SER A 354 21.56 -26.35 9.98
N ASP A 355 20.30 -26.78 10.10
CA ASP A 355 19.55 -26.71 11.35
C ASP A 355 19.60 -28.03 12.14
N GLY A 356 20.38 -29.01 11.66
CA GLY A 356 20.55 -30.33 12.29
C GLY A 356 19.32 -31.24 12.19
N VAL A 357 18.21 -30.73 11.63
CA VAL A 357 16.93 -31.44 11.55
C VAL A 357 16.53 -31.68 10.10
N ARG A 358 16.81 -30.73 9.21
CA ARG A 358 16.42 -30.82 7.80
C ARG A 358 17.61 -31.22 6.92
N PRO A 359 17.36 -31.97 5.84
CA PRO A 359 18.40 -32.41 4.92
C PRO A 359 18.94 -31.27 4.02
N TYR A 360 18.46 -30.03 4.20
CA TYR A 360 18.85 -28.88 3.38
C TYR A 360 19.22 -27.67 4.22
N LEU A 361 20.15 -26.87 3.68
CA LEU A 361 20.62 -25.65 4.29
C LEU A 361 19.54 -24.57 4.36
N GLN A 362 19.68 -23.70 5.36
CA GLN A 362 18.85 -22.52 5.53
C GLN A 362 19.71 -21.27 5.63
N PRO A 363 19.19 -20.10 5.20
CA PRO A 363 19.88 -18.84 5.40
C PRO A 363 20.13 -18.61 6.88
N GLY A 364 21.39 -18.42 7.29
CA GLY A 364 21.70 -18.36 8.72
C GLY A 364 21.13 -17.13 9.42
N LEU A 365 21.00 -16.00 8.70
CA LEU A 365 20.33 -14.79 9.21
C LEU A 365 18.87 -15.07 9.58
N GLN A 366 18.14 -15.82 8.75
CA GLN A 366 16.75 -16.23 9.03
C GLN A 366 16.68 -17.09 10.29
N GLY A 367 17.64 -17.99 10.48
CA GLY A 367 17.78 -18.77 11.70
C GLY A 367 17.94 -17.89 12.94
N ARG A 368 18.84 -16.90 12.88
CA ARG A 368 19.09 -15.95 14.00
C ARG A 368 17.86 -15.13 14.35
N VAL A 369 17.20 -14.55 13.35
CA VAL A 369 15.98 -13.76 13.55
C VAL A 369 14.87 -14.58 14.21
N THR A 370 14.75 -15.86 13.85
CA THR A 370 13.78 -16.77 14.47
C THR A 370 14.17 -17.12 15.91
N GLN A 371 15.44 -17.44 16.15
CA GLN A 371 15.96 -17.76 17.49
C GLN A 371 15.77 -16.60 18.47
N GLU A 372 15.98 -15.36 18.03
CA GLU A 372 15.90 -14.17 18.88
C GLU A 372 14.54 -13.46 18.80
N ARG A 373 13.53 -14.09 18.17
CA ARG A 373 12.16 -13.56 18.01
C ARG A 373 12.16 -12.09 17.52
N ALA A 374 13.06 -11.77 16.60
CA ALA A 374 13.23 -10.41 16.12
C ALA A 374 12.21 -10.04 15.05
N ASP A 375 11.98 -8.74 14.89
CA ASP A 375 10.95 -8.19 14.00
C ASP A 375 11.47 -7.88 12.60
N LYS A 376 12.73 -7.43 12.52
CA LYS A 376 13.38 -6.99 11.28
C LYS A 376 14.88 -7.23 11.35
N ALA A 377 15.52 -7.45 10.20
CA ALA A 377 16.98 -7.49 10.10
C ALA A 377 17.50 -6.88 8.80
N TRP A 378 18.67 -6.26 8.87
CA TRP A 378 19.43 -5.69 7.75
C TRP A 378 20.81 -6.32 7.70
N ILE A 379 21.33 -6.58 6.51
CA ILE A 379 22.73 -6.94 6.32
C ILE A 379 23.52 -5.63 6.26
N LEU A 380 24.52 -5.50 7.14
CA LEU A 380 25.46 -4.38 7.18
C LEU A 380 26.68 -4.67 6.32
N LYS A 381 27.17 -5.91 6.36
CA LYS A 381 28.33 -6.35 5.57
C LYS A 381 28.26 -7.85 5.29
N VAL A 382 28.84 -8.25 4.16
CA VAL A 382 29.12 -9.65 3.80
C VAL A 382 30.64 -9.85 3.85
N CYS A 383 31.09 -10.81 4.65
CA CYS A 383 32.50 -11.13 4.88
C CYS A 383 32.79 -12.56 4.40
N SER A 384 34.01 -12.82 3.96
CA SER A 384 34.42 -14.18 3.52
C SER A 384 34.73 -15.08 4.71
N THR A 385 35.25 -14.51 5.80
CA THR A 385 35.62 -15.27 7.00
C THR A 385 34.81 -14.85 8.22
N ARG A 386 34.74 -15.75 9.22
CA ARG A 386 34.11 -15.46 10.50
C ARG A 386 34.87 -14.40 11.30
N GLY A 387 36.20 -14.45 11.27
CA GLY A 387 37.06 -13.49 11.98
C GLY A 387 36.84 -12.06 11.47
N GLU A 388 36.79 -11.87 10.14
CA GLU A 388 36.46 -10.57 9.54
C GLU A 388 35.07 -10.09 10.01
N ALA A 389 34.06 -10.97 9.96
CA ALA A 389 32.71 -10.61 10.39
C ALA A 389 32.65 -10.19 11.88
N GLN A 390 33.42 -10.85 12.75
CA GLN A 390 33.50 -10.50 14.17
C GLN A 390 34.17 -9.13 14.39
N ILE A 391 35.23 -8.82 13.65
CA ILE A 391 35.84 -7.49 13.69
C ILE A 391 34.83 -6.42 13.31
N TYR A 392 34.05 -6.63 12.24
CA TYR A 392 33.03 -5.66 11.83
C TYR A 392 31.84 -5.57 12.80
N GLU A 393 31.44 -6.67 13.45
CA GLU A 393 30.47 -6.63 14.54
C GLU A 393 30.94 -5.72 15.68
N GLN A 394 32.21 -5.86 16.10
CA GLN A 394 32.80 -5.00 17.12
C GLN A 394 32.94 -3.55 16.63
N TYR A 395 33.38 -3.34 15.39
CA TYR A 395 33.47 -2.02 14.79
C TYR A 395 32.13 -1.28 14.83
N PHE A 396 31.03 -1.92 14.40
CA PHE A 396 29.71 -1.31 14.45
C PHE A 396 29.21 -1.13 15.88
N SER A 397 29.47 -2.10 16.77
CA SER A 397 29.12 -2.01 18.18
C SER A 397 29.76 -0.79 18.85
N VAL A 398 31.09 -0.65 18.74
CA VAL A 398 31.87 0.41 19.38
C VAL A 398 31.61 1.77 18.73
N THR A 399 31.66 1.85 17.40
CA THR A 399 31.52 3.13 16.66
C THR A 399 30.11 3.71 16.80
N TYR A 400 29.09 2.85 16.87
CA TYR A 400 27.70 3.27 16.91
C TYR A 400 27.06 3.17 18.29
N GLY A 401 27.68 2.49 19.26
CA GLY A 401 27.09 2.22 20.57
C GLY A 401 25.91 1.26 20.47
N LEU A 402 26.06 0.17 19.71
CA LEU A 402 25.00 -0.83 19.51
C LEU A 402 25.35 -2.13 20.22
N PRO A 403 24.48 -2.68 21.10
CA PRO A 403 24.78 -3.92 21.80
C PRO A 403 25.03 -5.10 20.86
N THR A 404 25.93 -5.99 21.25
CA THR A 404 26.10 -7.34 20.67
C THR A 404 25.40 -8.43 21.50
N THR A 405 24.82 -8.05 22.63
CA THR A 405 24.06 -8.93 23.55
C THR A 405 22.71 -9.30 22.96
N ILE A 406 22.31 -10.56 23.06
CA ILE A 406 21.03 -11.08 22.50
C ILE A 406 19.82 -10.51 23.24
N PHE A 407 18.63 -10.58 22.63
CA PHE A 407 17.42 -9.99 23.23
C PHE A 407 16.87 -10.75 24.46
N PHE A 408 17.12 -12.05 24.57
CA PHE A 408 16.71 -12.89 25.72
C PHE A 408 17.51 -14.19 25.76
N ASN A 409 17.57 -14.83 26.93
CA ASN A 409 18.38 -16.01 27.22
C ASN A 409 17.59 -17.33 27.32
N ASP A 410 16.26 -17.32 27.22
CA ASP A 410 15.40 -18.52 27.30
C ASP A 410 15.88 -19.65 26.38
N GLY A 411 16.07 -20.84 26.94
CA GLY A 411 16.46 -22.04 26.19
C GLY A 411 17.96 -22.16 25.88
N ARG A 412 18.82 -21.33 26.48
CA ARG A 412 20.29 -21.49 26.44
C ARG A 412 20.83 -21.62 27.87
N GLY A 413 20.94 -22.87 28.34
CA GLY A 413 21.22 -23.23 29.73
C GLY A 413 22.52 -22.68 30.33
N ASP A 414 23.51 -22.30 29.51
CA ASP A 414 24.85 -21.90 29.98
C ASP A 414 25.11 -20.37 30.01
N MET A 415 24.10 -19.53 29.78
CA MET A 415 24.32 -18.07 29.83
C MET A 415 24.22 -17.50 31.24
N GLN A 416 25.32 -16.92 31.71
CA GLN A 416 25.41 -16.25 33.01
C GLN A 416 24.68 -14.91 33.07
N ILE A 417 24.47 -14.25 31.92
CA ILE A 417 23.75 -12.98 31.87
C ILE A 417 22.25 -13.25 32.01
N THR A 418 21.66 -12.72 33.07
CA THR A 418 20.23 -12.84 33.39
C THR A 418 19.38 -11.98 32.46
N ARG A 419 18.10 -12.33 32.33
CA ARG A 419 17.13 -11.52 31.60
C ARG A 419 17.10 -10.07 32.09
N ALA A 420 17.05 -9.84 33.41
CA ALA A 420 17.02 -8.51 34.01
C ALA A 420 18.24 -7.65 33.62
N GLN A 421 19.44 -8.25 33.59
CA GLN A 421 20.66 -7.57 33.14
C GLN A 421 20.62 -7.19 31.66
N ILE A 422 20.05 -8.06 30.81
CA ILE A 422 19.81 -7.74 29.40
C ILE A 422 18.84 -6.55 29.30
N GLU A 423 17.73 -6.58 30.03
CA GLU A 423 16.74 -5.48 30.00
C GLU A 423 17.36 -4.16 30.43
N TRP A 424 18.14 -4.18 31.51
CA TRP A 424 18.89 -3.03 32.01
C TRP A 424 19.85 -2.47 30.95
N LEU A 425 20.66 -3.33 30.32
CA LEU A 425 21.62 -2.90 29.29
C LEU A 425 20.94 -2.16 28.13
N TYR A 426 19.83 -2.70 27.61
CA TYR A 426 19.09 -2.06 26.51
C TYR A 426 18.40 -0.76 26.94
N ALA A 427 18.05 -0.62 28.23
CA ALA A 427 17.51 0.63 28.76
C ALA A 427 18.58 1.74 28.88
N GLN A 428 19.85 1.37 29.10
CA GLN A 428 20.95 2.35 29.18
C GLN A 428 21.42 2.87 27.82
N VAL A 429 21.07 2.20 26.72
CA VAL A 429 21.61 2.51 25.40
C VAL A 429 20.51 3.01 24.46
N SER A 430 20.73 4.17 23.83
CA SER A 430 19.83 4.74 22.82
C SER A 430 19.92 4.01 21.47
N THR A 431 19.64 2.70 21.46
CA THR A 431 19.86 1.81 20.30
C THR A 431 19.15 2.28 19.03
N ARG A 432 17.98 2.93 19.16
CA ARG A 432 17.18 3.44 18.02
C ARG A 432 17.84 4.64 17.33
N ALA A 433 18.35 5.60 18.10
CA ALA A 433 19.07 6.75 17.56
C ALA A 433 20.41 6.30 16.93
N ASN A 434 21.10 5.40 17.62
CA ASN A 434 22.37 4.81 17.19
C ASN A 434 22.24 4.04 15.87
N ALA A 435 21.20 3.21 15.76
CA ALA A 435 20.89 2.49 14.53
C ALA A 435 20.49 3.42 13.39
N THR A 436 19.80 4.53 13.68
CA THR A 436 19.43 5.53 12.67
C THR A 436 20.69 6.15 12.04
N ARG A 437 21.68 6.54 12.85
CA ARG A 437 22.97 7.03 12.38
C ARG A 437 23.69 5.99 11.52
N LEU A 438 23.81 4.76 12.00
CA LEU A 438 24.41 3.64 11.25
C LEU A 438 23.76 3.43 9.88
N MET A 439 22.42 3.39 9.85
CA MET A 439 21.69 3.21 8.60
C MET A 439 21.89 4.38 7.64
N GLN A 440 21.95 5.62 8.13
CA GLN A 440 22.22 6.80 7.28
C GLN A 440 23.62 6.72 6.66
N ASP A 441 24.64 6.39 7.44
CA ASP A 441 26.02 6.29 6.96
C ASP A 441 26.17 5.21 5.88
N LEU A 442 25.48 4.08 6.06
CA LEU A 442 25.46 2.97 5.11
C LEU A 442 24.40 3.10 3.99
N CYS A 443 23.64 4.21 3.94
CA CYS A 443 22.54 4.42 2.99
C CYS A 443 21.49 3.30 3.01
N LEU A 444 21.19 2.76 4.21
CA LEU A 444 20.18 1.73 4.45
C LEU A 444 18.84 2.35 4.84
N SER A 445 17.75 1.78 4.31
CA SER A 445 16.39 2.19 4.65
C SER A 445 15.85 1.42 5.86
N ALA A 446 15.44 2.15 6.91
CA ALA A 446 14.76 1.59 8.09
C ALA A 446 13.39 0.96 7.79
N GLU A 447 12.75 1.34 6.68
CA GLU A 447 11.45 0.77 6.30
C GLU A 447 11.58 -0.53 5.51
N HIS A 448 12.72 -0.74 4.86
CA HIS A 448 12.97 -1.81 3.90
C HIS A 448 14.08 -2.76 4.40
N PRO A 449 13.82 -3.58 5.45
CA PRO A 449 14.78 -4.56 5.91
C PRO A 449 15.00 -5.66 4.87
N HIS A 450 16.23 -6.19 4.86
CA HIS A 450 16.62 -7.33 4.04
C HIS A 450 15.85 -8.61 4.43
N TYR A 451 15.38 -8.70 5.67
CA TYR A 451 14.57 -9.82 6.14
C TYR A 451 13.54 -9.41 7.20
N ARG A 452 12.32 -9.96 7.08
CA ARG A 452 11.31 -10.01 8.15
C ARG A 452 10.75 -11.42 8.27
N PRO A 453 10.60 -11.96 9.49
CA PRO A 453 10.00 -13.28 9.67
C PRO A 453 8.49 -13.27 9.39
N SER A 454 7.98 -14.38 8.87
CA SER A 454 6.57 -14.54 8.51
C SER A 454 5.65 -14.82 9.72
N ALA A 455 6.16 -15.48 10.75
CA ALA A 455 5.44 -15.77 12.01
C ALA A 455 6.46 -16.03 13.13
N ILE A 456 6.15 -15.59 14.36
CA ILE A 456 6.93 -15.96 15.55
C ILE A 456 6.47 -17.35 15.97
N GLN A 457 7.36 -18.33 15.97
CA GLN A 457 7.05 -19.69 16.46
C GLN A 457 7.01 -19.69 18.00
N GLY A 458 5.88 -20.12 18.57
CA GLY A 458 5.68 -20.32 20.01
C GLY A 458 4.29 -20.90 20.30
N SER A 459 4.13 -21.58 21.44
CA SER A 459 2.88 -22.20 21.93
C SER A 459 1.88 -21.18 22.50
N GLU A 460 2.27 -19.91 22.64
CA GLU A 460 1.38 -18.83 23.03
C GLU A 460 0.75 -18.17 21.80
N LYS A 461 -0.50 -17.70 21.94
CA LYS A 461 -1.30 -17.07 20.86
C LYS A 461 -0.42 -16.15 19.99
N PRO A 462 -0.45 -16.30 18.65
CA PRO A 462 0.37 -15.48 17.78
C PRO A 462 -0.02 -14.01 17.95
N GLN A 463 0.85 -13.20 18.58
CA GLN A 463 0.64 -11.76 18.72
C GLN A 463 0.60 -11.03 17.35
N ARG A 464 1.01 -11.70 16.26
CA ARG A 464 1.08 -11.14 14.91
C ARG A 464 0.64 -12.13 13.83
N LEU A 465 -0.21 -11.66 12.93
CA LEU A 465 -0.67 -12.34 11.73
C LEU A 465 -0.11 -11.64 10.49
N THR A 466 0.58 -12.40 9.65
CA THR A 466 1.24 -11.85 8.45
C THR A 466 0.54 -12.34 7.20
N VAL A 467 0.00 -11.42 6.42
CA VAL A 467 -0.58 -11.72 5.11
C VAL A 467 0.44 -11.34 4.03
N HIS A 468 0.79 -12.29 3.18
CA HIS A 468 1.76 -12.11 2.11
C HIS A 468 1.04 -11.91 0.78
N LEU A 469 1.25 -10.76 0.14
CA LEU A 469 0.85 -10.49 -1.23
C LEU A 469 2.09 -10.54 -2.12
N THR A 470 2.28 -11.61 -2.86
CA THR A 470 3.40 -11.80 -3.77
C THR A 470 3.05 -11.40 -5.21
N VAL A 471 3.46 -10.21 -5.65
CA VAL A 471 3.37 -9.71 -7.00
C VAL A 471 4.16 -10.60 -7.97
N PHE A 472 3.57 -11.01 -9.10
CA PHE A 472 4.19 -11.93 -10.08
C PHE A 472 4.73 -13.23 -9.45
N GLY A 473 4.12 -13.67 -8.34
CA GLY A 473 4.56 -14.81 -7.52
C GLY A 473 3.87 -16.13 -7.83
N GLY A 474 2.96 -16.14 -8.80
CA GLY A 474 2.21 -17.30 -9.24
C GLY A 474 3.11 -18.43 -9.74
N ASN A 475 2.51 -19.60 -9.95
CA ASN A 475 3.20 -20.74 -10.55
C ASN A 475 3.11 -20.75 -12.08
N ALA A 476 2.23 -19.91 -12.66
CA ALA A 476 2.04 -19.78 -14.09
C ALA A 476 1.75 -18.32 -14.49
N PRO A 477 2.04 -17.94 -15.76
CA PRO A 477 1.53 -16.71 -16.37
C PRO A 477 0.02 -16.59 -16.28
N SER A 478 -0.49 -15.36 -16.36
CA SER A 478 -1.90 -15.11 -16.62
C SER A 478 -2.27 -15.64 -18.01
N MET A 479 -3.50 -16.17 -18.18
CA MET A 479 -3.97 -16.51 -19.53
C MET A 479 -4.20 -15.26 -20.39
N ALA A 480 -4.42 -14.10 -19.76
CA ALA A 480 -4.73 -12.84 -20.43
C ALA A 480 -3.51 -11.92 -20.62
N ALA A 481 -2.35 -12.25 -20.03
CA ALA A 481 -1.18 -11.39 -20.10
C ALA A 481 0.12 -12.18 -19.83
N PRO A 482 1.27 -11.76 -20.38
CA PRO A 482 2.54 -12.49 -20.25
C PRO A 482 3.13 -12.47 -18.82
N TRP A 483 2.48 -11.76 -17.89
CA TRP A 483 2.92 -11.63 -16.50
C TRP A 483 2.49 -12.83 -15.66
N TYR A 484 3.34 -13.26 -14.73
CA TYR A 484 2.96 -14.22 -13.69
C TYR A 484 1.84 -13.65 -12.82
N ARG A 485 0.90 -14.50 -12.39
CA ARG A 485 -0.18 -14.07 -11.50
C ARG A 485 0.39 -13.55 -10.18
N HIS A 486 -0.28 -12.60 -9.54
CA HIS A 486 0.02 -12.29 -8.14
C HIS A 486 -0.53 -13.41 -7.24
N ARG A 487 0.00 -13.54 -6.02
CA ARG A 487 -0.37 -14.60 -5.06
C ARG A 487 -0.61 -14.01 -3.69
N VAL A 488 -1.75 -14.26 -3.07
CA VAL A 488 -2.01 -13.89 -1.67
C VAL A 488 -2.01 -15.14 -0.80
N TRP A 489 -1.24 -15.15 0.29
CA TRP A 489 -1.20 -16.26 1.22
C TRP A 489 -0.88 -15.83 2.65
N LEU A 490 -1.24 -16.65 3.63
CA LEU A 490 -0.81 -16.50 5.02
C LEU A 490 -0.53 -17.87 5.64
N ASN A 491 0.25 -17.89 6.72
CA ASN A 491 0.40 -19.07 7.58
C ASN A 491 -0.18 -18.77 8.97
N THR A 492 -0.93 -19.71 9.52
CA THR A 492 -1.50 -19.61 10.87
C THR A 492 -1.41 -20.95 11.62
N SER A 493 -1.28 -20.91 12.94
CA SER A 493 -1.48 -22.07 13.84
C SER A 493 -2.84 -22.03 14.56
N ASP A 494 -3.71 -21.09 14.18
CA ASP A 494 -5.05 -20.94 14.76
C ASP A 494 -6.06 -21.78 13.96
N ARG A 495 -6.61 -22.83 14.61
CA ARG A 495 -7.63 -23.70 14.02
C ARG A 495 -8.96 -23.00 13.77
N MET A 496 -9.35 -22.03 14.61
CA MET A 496 -10.59 -21.29 14.39
C MET A 496 -10.48 -20.44 13.13
N LEU A 497 -9.33 -19.78 12.96
CA LEU A 497 -9.02 -19.04 11.75
C LEU A 497 -9.04 -19.93 10.50
N GLU A 498 -8.44 -21.13 10.58
CA GLU A 498 -8.48 -22.09 9.49
C GLU A 498 -9.91 -22.51 9.13
N GLN A 499 -10.72 -22.93 10.12
CA GLN A 499 -12.10 -23.36 9.90
C GLN A 499 -12.97 -22.25 9.32
N GLN A 500 -12.80 -21.02 9.80
CA GLN A 500 -13.52 -19.86 9.26
C GLN A 500 -13.14 -19.60 7.80
N VAL A 501 -11.88 -19.77 7.42
CA VAL A 501 -11.44 -19.57 6.05
C VAL A 501 -11.93 -20.69 5.12
N LEU A 502 -11.94 -21.95 5.59
CA LEU A 502 -12.54 -23.08 4.89
C LEU A 502 -14.05 -22.89 4.67
N HIS A 503 -14.78 -22.48 5.72
CA HIS A 503 -16.22 -22.22 5.65
C HIS A 503 -16.56 -21.13 4.63
N ASN A 504 -15.66 -20.16 4.44
CA ASN A 504 -15.82 -19.07 3.49
C ASN A 504 -15.32 -19.40 2.06
N GLY A 505 -15.15 -20.70 1.74
CA GLY A 505 -14.84 -21.17 0.38
C GLY A 505 -13.40 -20.99 -0.06
N SER A 506 -12.48 -20.66 0.85
CA SER A 506 -11.04 -20.56 0.54
C SER A 506 -10.33 -21.89 0.80
N MET A 507 -9.33 -22.20 -0.03
CA MET A 507 -8.54 -23.42 0.15
C MET A 507 -7.44 -23.25 1.18
N THR A 508 -7.32 -24.21 2.09
CA THR A 508 -6.16 -24.34 2.98
C THR A 508 -5.32 -25.54 2.57
N ARG A 509 -4.05 -25.54 2.98
CA ARG A 509 -3.18 -26.72 2.89
C ARG A 509 -2.34 -26.84 4.16
N PRO A 510 -1.95 -28.06 4.56
CA PRO A 510 -1.06 -28.24 5.68
C PRO A 510 0.26 -27.48 5.49
N GLY A 511 0.65 -26.74 6.52
CA GLY A 511 1.95 -26.10 6.70
C GLY A 511 2.91 -26.98 7.52
N LYS A 512 3.97 -26.37 8.07
CA LYS A 512 4.92 -27.08 8.97
C LYS A 512 4.47 -26.97 10.42
N ARG A 513 4.72 -28.01 11.25
CA ARG A 513 4.51 -27.99 12.71
C ARG A 513 3.09 -27.51 13.12
N GLN A 514 2.05 -28.18 12.63
CA GLN A 514 0.64 -27.86 12.92
C GLN A 514 0.24 -26.41 12.58
N THR A 515 0.77 -25.89 11.46
CA THR A 515 0.29 -24.65 10.86
C THR A 515 -0.49 -24.96 9.59
N TRP A 516 -1.35 -24.03 9.18
CA TRP A 516 -2.12 -24.07 7.95
C TRP A 516 -1.76 -22.90 7.08
N ARG A 517 -1.63 -23.17 5.78
CA ARG A 517 -1.40 -22.16 4.76
C ARG A 517 -2.67 -21.93 3.98
N ILE A 518 -3.18 -20.71 4.03
CA ILE A 518 -4.29 -20.26 3.20
C ILE A 518 -3.69 -19.66 1.94
N ASP A 519 -4.17 -20.08 0.77
CA ASP A 519 -3.62 -19.68 -0.52
C ASP A 519 -4.76 -19.43 -1.50
N ASP A 520 -4.95 -18.18 -1.92
CA ASP A 520 -5.89 -17.88 -3.00
C ASP A 520 -5.20 -18.14 -4.34
N ARG A 521 -5.51 -19.29 -4.95
CA ARG A 521 -5.03 -19.64 -6.30
C ARG A 521 -5.90 -19.03 -7.40
N THR A 522 -7.01 -18.39 -7.04
CA THR A 522 -8.06 -17.97 -7.96
C THR A 522 -7.99 -16.47 -8.28
N ARG A 523 -7.59 -16.17 -9.53
CA ARG A 523 -7.87 -14.93 -10.28
C ARG A 523 -7.39 -13.60 -9.66
N ILE A 524 -6.07 -13.41 -9.51
CA ILE A 524 -5.49 -12.06 -9.51
C ILE A 524 -4.84 -11.84 -10.88
N LEU A 525 -5.60 -11.27 -11.81
CA LEU A 525 -5.15 -11.02 -13.19
C LEU A 525 -4.29 -9.76 -13.24
N CYS A 526 -3.13 -9.85 -13.88
CA CYS A 526 -2.42 -8.67 -14.39
C CYS A 526 -3.09 -8.27 -15.70
N VAL A 527 -3.72 -7.10 -15.76
CA VAL A 527 -4.27 -6.56 -17.01
C VAL A 527 -3.38 -5.37 -17.42
N PRO A 528 -2.63 -5.44 -18.52
CA PRO A 528 -1.95 -4.27 -19.06
C PRO A 528 -2.99 -3.30 -19.65
N HIS A 529 -2.73 -1.99 -19.55
CA HIS A 529 -3.63 -0.93 -20.05
C HIS A 529 -3.86 -0.94 -21.57
N SER A 530 -3.23 -1.84 -22.32
CA SER A 530 -3.34 -1.94 -23.77
C SER A 530 -3.12 -3.37 -24.25
N LEU A 531 -4.19 -4.06 -24.64
CA LEU A 531 -4.13 -5.17 -25.60
C LEU A 531 -5.33 -5.05 -26.54
N PRO A 532 -5.14 -5.18 -27.86
CA PRO A 532 -6.21 -5.10 -28.84
C PRO A 532 -7.14 -6.30 -28.73
N SER A 533 -8.42 -6.05 -28.95
CA SER A 533 -9.48 -7.05 -29.10
C SER A 533 -9.19 -7.98 -30.29
N ARG A 534 -8.63 -9.17 -30.04
CA ARG A 534 -8.78 -10.38 -30.87
C ARG A 534 -8.08 -11.56 -30.20
N LEU A 535 -8.87 -12.43 -29.57
CA LEU A 535 -8.61 -13.86 -29.47
C LEU A 535 -9.98 -14.56 -29.45
N HIS A 536 -10.44 -14.89 -30.65
CA HIS A 536 -11.57 -15.78 -30.88
C HIS A 536 -11.07 -17.23 -30.76
N THR A 537 -11.81 -18.02 -29.97
CA THR A 537 -12.18 -19.43 -30.18
C THR A 537 -11.18 -20.34 -30.91
N GLN A 538 -10.49 -21.21 -30.17
CA GLN A 538 -10.09 -22.55 -30.62
C GLN A 538 -10.01 -23.50 -29.42
N SER A 539 -11.05 -24.31 -29.23
CA SER A 539 -10.99 -25.65 -28.61
C SER A 539 -12.36 -26.31 -28.71
N ALA A 540 -12.72 -26.78 -29.90
CA ALA A 540 -13.79 -27.75 -30.09
C ALA A 540 -13.54 -28.48 -31.42
N ASP A 541 -12.52 -29.36 -31.43
CA ASP A 541 -12.36 -30.40 -32.45
C ASP A 541 -11.57 -31.54 -31.81
N ALA A 542 -12.30 -32.45 -31.18
CA ALA A 542 -11.89 -33.83 -30.92
C ALA A 542 -13.11 -34.56 -30.35
N MET A 543 -13.92 -35.15 -31.24
CA MET A 543 -14.64 -36.43 -31.11
C MET A 543 -15.90 -36.43 -31.98
N SER A 544 -15.70 -36.75 -33.25
CA SER A 544 -16.71 -37.40 -34.09
C SER A 544 -16.30 -38.87 -34.25
N HIS A 545 -17.05 -39.79 -33.66
CA HIS A 545 -17.51 -41.02 -34.32
C HIS A 545 -18.30 -41.94 -33.38
N VAL A 546 -19.38 -42.48 -33.97
CA VAL A 546 -20.20 -43.66 -33.60
C VAL A 546 -21.37 -43.41 -32.64
N GLY A 547 -22.59 -43.67 -33.18
CA GLY A 547 -23.67 -44.29 -32.41
C GLY A 547 -25.04 -43.64 -32.53
N GLN A 548 -25.86 -44.15 -33.44
CA GLN A 548 -27.28 -43.85 -33.64
C GLN A 548 -28.13 -44.22 -32.40
N HIS A 549 -29.14 -43.41 -32.06
CA HIS A 549 -30.54 -43.79 -31.78
C HIS A 549 -31.34 -42.63 -31.14
N SER A 550 -32.51 -42.36 -31.69
CA SER A 550 -33.63 -41.56 -31.15
C SER A 550 -34.79 -42.51 -30.80
N PRO A 551 -35.92 -42.11 -30.17
CA PRO A 551 -36.28 -41.12 -29.12
C PRO A 551 -37.18 -41.84 -28.03
N PRO A 552 -38.27 -41.32 -27.37
CA PRO A 552 -38.78 -39.96 -27.08
C PRO A 552 -39.34 -39.70 -25.63
N ALA A 553 -39.74 -38.44 -25.39
CA ALA A 553 -40.92 -37.90 -24.65
C ALA A 553 -41.18 -38.14 -23.14
N THR A 554 -41.54 -37.05 -22.42
CA THR A 554 -42.77 -36.78 -21.58
C THR A 554 -42.50 -35.69 -20.51
N SER A 555 -43.16 -34.53 -20.57
CA SER A 555 -44.26 -34.01 -19.69
C SER A 555 -43.90 -33.89 -18.19
N SER A 556 -44.31 -32.93 -17.35
CA SER A 556 -45.17 -31.75 -17.34
C SER A 556 -45.23 -31.25 -15.87
N LEU A 557 -45.77 -30.04 -15.62
CA LEU A 557 -46.36 -29.55 -14.35
C LEU A 557 -45.37 -29.25 -13.19
N SER A 558 -45.57 -28.29 -12.27
CA SER A 558 -46.57 -27.23 -12.05
C SER A 558 -46.05 -26.34 -10.90
N SER A 559 -46.39 -25.05 -10.93
CA SER A 559 -46.24 -24.08 -9.83
C SER A 559 -47.42 -24.17 -8.84
N PRO A 560 -47.22 -23.76 -7.57
CA PRO A 560 -48.22 -22.89 -6.96
C PRO A 560 -47.62 -21.75 -6.10
N GLN A 561 -48.20 -20.56 -6.23
CA GLN A 561 -48.20 -19.53 -5.18
C GLN A 561 -49.35 -19.81 -4.20
N PRO A 562 -49.27 -19.28 -2.96
CA PRO A 562 -50.48 -18.82 -2.30
C PRO A 562 -50.39 -17.39 -1.75
N THR A 563 -51.59 -16.86 -1.65
CA THR A 563 -52.13 -15.55 -1.29
C THR A 563 -52.07 -15.24 0.20
N CYS A 564 -52.29 -13.96 0.52
CA CYS A 564 -52.38 -13.39 1.87
C CYS A 564 -53.86 -13.25 2.28
N ASP A 565 -54.19 -13.46 3.56
CA ASP A 565 -55.41 -12.89 4.13
C ASP A 565 -55.33 -12.57 5.64
N ARG A 566 -56.21 -11.64 6.03
CA ARG A 566 -56.23 -10.82 7.27
C ARG A 566 -56.81 -11.53 8.50
N GLN A 567 -56.16 -11.38 9.67
CA GLN A 567 -56.73 -10.99 10.98
C GLN A 567 -55.61 -10.96 12.05
N GLY A 568 -55.63 -9.96 12.94
CA GLY A 568 -54.47 -9.47 13.70
C GLY A 568 -54.17 -10.09 15.07
N LEU A 569 -53.05 -9.60 15.62
CA LEU A 569 -52.44 -9.73 16.96
C LEU A 569 -51.56 -10.96 17.27
N CYS A 570 -50.23 -10.77 17.25
CA CYS A 570 -49.42 -10.81 18.49
C CYS A 570 -47.92 -10.45 18.33
N ARG A 571 -47.46 -9.64 19.31
CA ARG A 571 -46.16 -9.62 20.00
C ARG A 571 -44.86 -9.23 19.27
N TYR A 572 -44.30 -8.12 19.76
CA TYR A 572 -42.89 -7.75 19.72
C TYR A 572 -41.97 -8.93 20.11
N GLY A 573 -40.98 -9.22 19.25
CA GLY A 573 -39.84 -10.09 19.53
C GLY A 573 -38.60 -9.57 18.82
N ARG A 574 -37.69 -8.95 19.57
CA ARG A 574 -36.33 -8.60 19.13
C ARG A 574 -35.56 -9.87 18.76
N MET A 575 -34.93 -9.92 17.60
CA MET A 575 -33.64 -10.62 17.45
C MET A 575 -32.77 -9.96 16.37
N ALA A 576 -31.51 -9.77 16.74
CA ALA A 576 -30.51 -8.92 16.13
C ALA A 576 -29.79 -9.59 14.95
N ASN A 577 -29.35 -8.80 13.97
CA ASN A 577 -28.27 -9.19 13.05
C ASN A 577 -27.11 -8.19 13.15
N SER A 578 -26.33 -8.32 14.24
CA SER A 578 -25.14 -7.51 14.54
C SER A 578 -23.85 -8.03 13.87
N SER A 579 -23.93 -9.09 13.06
CA SER A 579 -22.79 -9.67 12.32
C SER A 579 -22.49 -8.96 10.99
N MET A 580 -23.50 -8.40 10.31
CA MET A 580 -23.35 -7.73 8.99
C MET A 580 -22.62 -6.38 9.08
N MET A 581 -22.89 -5.57 10.10
CA MET A 581 -22.22 -4.26 10.28
C MET A 581 -20.73 -4.40 10.63
N ARG A 582 -20.36 -5.44 11.39
CA ARG A 582 -18.96 -5.77 11.73
C ARG A 582 -18.18 -6.21 10.49
N SER A 583 -18.87 -6.87 9.54
CA SER A 583 -18.28 -7.31 8.28
C SER A 583 -17.95 -6.14 7.35
N TRP A 584 -18.78 -5.10 7.38
CA TRP A 584 -18.78 -3.97 6.44
C TRP A 584 -17.69 -2.93 6.72
N LEU A 585 -17.45 -2.58 7.99
CA LEU A 585 -16.41 -1.59 8.38
C LEU A 585 -14.97 -2.11 8.17
N LEU A 586 -14.75 -3.42 8.30
CA LEU A 586 -13.44 -4.05 8.10
C LEU A 586 -13.09 -4.17 6.61
N LYS A 587 -14.10 -4.49 5.77
CA LYS A 587 -14.06 -4.52 4.28
C LYS A 587 -13.45 -3.23 3.71
N ARG A 588 -13.87 -2.09 4.25
CA ARG A 588 -13.51 -0.72 3.82
C ARG A 588 -12.04 -0.35 4.08
N SER A 589 -11.39 -0.96 5.08
CA SER A 589 -10.02 -0.63 5.48
C SER A 589 -8.95 -1.39 4.70
N ILE A 590 -9.31 -2.55 4.13
CA ILE A 590 -8.39 -3.49 3.47
C ILE A 590 -8.29 -3.19 1.97
N THR A 591 -9.41 -2.97 1.30
CA THR A 591 -9.47 -2.65 -0.14
C THR A 591 -8.74 -1.35 -0.44
N LYS A 592 -8.86 -0.35 0.45
CA LYS A 592 -8.16 0.94 0.37
C LYS A 592 -6.64 0.84 0.63
N ALA A 593 -6.16 -0.26 1.20
CA ALA A 593 -4.74 -0.48 1.45
C ALA A 593 -3.99 -1.09 0.26
N LEU A 594 -4.72 -1.71 -0.68
CA LEU A 594 -4.19 -2.47 -1.82
C LEU A 594 -4.21 -1.68 -3.13
N SER A 595 -5.12 -0.72 -3.28
CA SER A 595 -5.19 0.17 -4.45
C SER A 595 -4.06 1.21 -4.51
N THR A 596 -3.32 1.39 -3.41
CA THR A 596 -2.30 2.43 -3.22
C THR A 596 -0.85 1.99 -3.49
N THR A 597 -0.64 0.89 -4.24
CA THR A 597 0.70 0.49 -4.72
C THR A 597 0.84 0.83 -6.21
N SER A 598 1.04 2.11 -6.51
CA SER A 598 1.28 2.63 -7.87
C SER A 598 2.72 3.06 -8.05
N THR A 599 3.64 2.09 -8.08
CA THR A 599 4.96 2.27 -8.73
C THR A 599 5.13 1.32 -9.92
N LEU A 600 4.13 0.49 -10.20
CA LEU A 600 4.01 -0.32 -11.41
C LEU A 600 2.67 0.04 -12.05
N ASN A 601 2.67 0.42 -13.34
CA ASN A 601 1.46 0.65 -14.15
C ASN A 601 0.71 -0.68 -14.41
N THR A 602 0.36 -1.40 -13.34
CA THR A 602 -0.34 -2.69 -13.37
C THR A 602 -1.33 -2.71 -12.21
N CYS A 603 -2.63 -2.61 -12.50
CA CYS A 603 -3.68 -2.78 -11.49
C CYS A 603 -3.60 -4.18 -10.88
N ILE A 604 -3.36 -4.27 -9.57
CA ILE A 604 -3.48 -5.52 -8.81
C ILE A 604 -4.96 -5.74 -8.48
N ILE A 605 -5.71 -6.44 -9.34
CA ILE A 605 -7.12 -6.81 -9.06
C ILE A 605 -7.13 -8.04 -8.15
N ILE A 606 -7.09 -7.86 -6.84
CA ILE A 606 -7.23 -8.94 -5.86
C ILE A 606 -8.70 -9.33 -5.78
N SER A 607 -9.01 -10.61 -5.94
CA SER A 607 -10.33 -11.17 -5.65
C SER A 607 -10.79 -10.73 -4.24
N PRO A 608 -11.89 -9.96 -4.09
CA PRO A 608 -12.30 -9.36 -2.82
C PRO A 608 -12.63 -10.37 -1.71
N THR A 609 -12.86 -11.65 -2.05
CA THR A 609 -13.34 -12.65 -1.10
C THR A 609 -12.25 -13.11 -0.14
N THR A 610 -11.09 -13.55 -0.62
CA THR A 610 -10.14 -14.29 0.23
C THR A 610 -9.40 -13.43 1.25
N LEU A 611 -8.90 -12.26 0.84
CA LEU A 611 -8.20 -11.35 1.76
C LEU A 611 -9.14 -10.76 2.82
N HIS A 612 -10.39 -10.53 2.44
CA HIS A 612 -11.45 -10.07 3.34
C HIS A 612 -11.76 -11.11 4.41
N TYR A 613 -11.91 -12.37 4.03
CA TYR A 613 -12.20 -13.46 4.97
C TYR A 613 -11.04 -13.73 5.93
N ILE A 614 -9.81 -13.68 5.46
CA ILE A 614 -8.59 -13.79 6.27
C ILE A 614 -8.53 -12.72 7.38
N ILE A 615 -9.00 -11.51 7.10
CA ILE A 615 -8.88 -10.37 8.03
C ILE A 615 -10.06 -10.33 9.01
N GLN A 616 -11.24 -10.81 8.62
CA GLN A 616 -12.39 -10.93 9.53
C GLN A 616 -12.23 -12.00 10.60
N SER A 617 -11.63 -13.12 10.22
CA SER A 617 -11.42 -14.29 11.08
C SER A 617 -10.30 -14.10 12.11
N THR A 618 -9.51 -13.02 11.99
CA THR A 618 -8.39 -12.67 12.87
C THR A 618 -8.70 -11.55 13.86
N ALA A 619 -9.93 -11.03 13.87
CA ALA A 619 -10.36 -9.84 14.60
C ALA A 619 -10.33 -9.94 16.15
N GLY A 620 -9.82 -11.04 16.72
CA GLY A 620 -9.80 -11.30 18.16
C GLY A 620 -8.45 -11.21 18.87
N ALA A 621 -7.28 -11.26 18.20
CA ALA A 621 -6.01 -11.40 18.96
C ALA A 621 -4.68 -10.96 18.30
N ALA A 622 -4.62 -10.38 17.10
CA ALA A 622 -3.32 -10.14 16.46
C ALA A 622 -3.18 -8.85 15.65
N GLN A 623 -1.98 -8.26 15.67
CA GLN A 623 -1.55 -7.25 14.70
C GLN A 623 -1.48 -7.87 13.31
N ILE A 624 -2.17 -7.28 12.31
CA ILE A 624 -2.11 -7.75 10.92
C ILE A 624 -1.07 -6.94 10.14
N SER A 625 -0.07 -7.60 9.58
CA SER A 625 0.93 -6.98 8.70
C SER A 625 0.79 -7.54 7.28
N VAL A 626 0.50 -6.67 6.30
CA VAL A 626 0.47 -7.05 4.88
C VAL A 626 1.86 -6.85 4.29
N ILE A 627 2.50 -7.91 3.83
CA ILE A 627 3.82 -7.91 3.21
C ILE A 627 3.66 -8.05 1.70
N PHE A 628 4.00 -7.01 0.94
CA PHE A 628 4.16 -7.14 -0.51
C PHE A 628 5.44 -7.92 -0.78
N CYS A 629 5.39 -8.95 -1.61
CA CYS A 629 6.53 -9.74 -2.03
C CYS A 629 6.62 -9.76 -3.57
N SER A 630 7.76 -9.96 -4.23
CA SER A 630 7.81 -10.43 -5.64
C SER A 630 8.53 -11.76 -5.69
N SER A 631 7.86 -12.79 -6.22
CA SER A 631 8.18 -14.24 -6.24
C SER A 631 9.10 -14.88 -5.16
N SER A 632 9.50 -14.18 -4.09
CA SER A 632 10.36 -14.55 -2.94
C SER A 632 10.84 -13.36 -2.08
N LYS A 633 10.48 -12.09 -2.34
CA LYS A 633 11.22 -10.92 -1.78
C LYS A 633 10.32 -9.81 -1.27
N ILE A 634 10.53 -9.30 -0.06
CA ILE A 634 9.68 -8.29 0.62
C ILE A 634 9.86 -6.91 -0.01
N ILE A 635 8.76 -6.22 -0.30
CA ILE A 635 8.66 -4.94 -1.03
C ILE A 635 8.07 -3.85 -0.14
N GLN A 636 7.08 -4.18 0.70
CA GLN A 636 6.42 -3.16 1.52
C GLN A 636 5.68 -3.82 2.68
N THR A 637 5.54 -3.11 3.80
CA THR A 637 4.70 -3.56 4.94
C THR A 637 3.68 -2.52 5.31
N ARG A 638 2.40 -2.88 5.36
CA ARG A 638 1.35 -2.08 6.01
C ARG A 638 0.89 -2.77 7.29
N ARG A 639 1.11 -2.12 8.45
CA ARG A 639 0.44 -2.48 9.72
C ARG A 639 -1.02 -2.03 9.65
N LEU A 640 -1.95 -2.98 9.77
CA LEU A 640 -3.37 -2.76 10.04
C LEU A 640 -3.55 -2.93 11.56
N PHE A 641 -3.83 -1.84 12.27
CA PHE A 641 -4.21 -1.89 13.69
C PHE A 641 -5.74 -1.94 13.78
N CYS A 642 -6.26 -2.99 14.40
CA CYS A 642 -7.60 -3.00 14.97
C CYS A 642 -7.49 -2.36 16.37
N SER A 643 -7.89 -1.10 16.54
CA SER A 643 -7.73 -0.41 17.83
C SER A 643 -8.74 -0.93 18.86
N SER A 644 -8.25 -1.21 20.08
CA SER A 644 -8.99 -1.57 21.29
C SER A 644 -10.00 -0.52 21.78
N ARG A 645 -10.08 0.67 21.16
CA ARG A 645 -11.13 1.68 21.46
C ARG A 645 -12.54 1.29 21.00
N ILE A 646 -12.70 0.25 20.18
CA ILE A 646 -14.03 -0.34 19.90
C ILE A 646 -14.59 -1.05 21.15
N ILE A 647 -13.74 -1.43 22.11
CA ILE A 647 -14.15 -2.12 23.34
C ILE A 647 -14.60 -1.10 24.42
N ALA A 648 -14.00 0.09 24.49
CA ALA A 648 -14.34 1.10 25.51
C ALA A 648 -15.68 1.82 25.26
N VAL A 649 -16.04 2.05 23.99
CA VAL A 649 -17.38 2.59 23.63
C VAL A 649 -18.49 1.59 23.95
N HIS A 650 -18.16 0.30 24.13
CA HIS A 650 -19.12 -0.75 24.45
C HIS A 650 -19.48 -0.88 25.94
N ARG A 651 -18.72 -0.27 26.87
CA ARG A 651 -19.08 -0.25 28.31
C ARG A 651 -19.94 0.95 28.74
N ALA A 652 -19.88 2.06 28.01
CA ALA A 652 -20.69 3.25 28.29
C ALA A 652 -22.11 3.22 27.66
N PHE A 653 -22.43 2.17 26.90
CA PHE A 653 -23.76 1.95 26.31
C PHE A 653 -24.55 0.81 26.98
N TRP A 654 -24.05 0.31 28.11
CA TRP A 654 -24.66 -0.76 28.92
C TRP A 654 -24.47 -0.50 30.44
N MET A 655 -24.60 0.76 30.84
CA MET A 655 -25.01 1.20 32.17
C MET A 655 -26.03 2.32 32.00
#